data_AF-A0A9W7E8G1-F1
#
_entry.id   AF-A0A9W7E8G1-F1
#
_cell.length_a   1.000
_cell.length_b   1.000
_cell.length_c   1.000
_cell.angle_alpha   90.00
_cell.angle_beta   90.00
_cell.angle_gamma   90.00
#
_symmetry.space_group_name_H-M   'P 1'
#
loop_
_entity.id
_entity.type
_entity.pdbx_description
1 polymer ?
#
loop_
_entity_poly.entity_id
_entity_poly.type
_entity_poly.pdbx_seq_one_letter_code
_entity_poly.pdbx_strand_id
1 'polypeptide(L)'
;MEAHIEDLWLVFVTSNFKRNPTDPEAMRTRDFAEVIGKDLKLLSSQTPMRAELEVMHKSESSNHPDKKFRFSCFVNGVVKVATRKKNPNKTPDQQVTEFITKYIKPLAKRRPKKDITSSLESVEPIFERLKPCLKDCFMFFASLPTDYEKNDLDRHKPRPDINAMTQSMGFGDWSAFCSLFNLSSSIGAAVKALSPNALASAFMDSIQVKHVDNVGGLTFEEFWEAIVRCCLIFKKDVESLPTPEDKVKSTLQHCANNLETAVQRTLGLGNITEGSGMAMAGMQSSGRNVSSNGALITGGTHEFARIIFEIIREGESGEVDAGPTAFDADDAEDKVWRIFLKANLTNNPRDWQAMRKRELVLIIRAQKKLRLMEADVNVIHQQEAGRNPAKRLEFKEFQCALRSVAKRAFPKEAKESDDTALSKLLNDFLLKTDDLLHEELFISDEDWEAAKEWLDFFDAPLKRIFSFFATFATDHEKKVLERHAAQEEGINQQTCSMKWADFLNFCACSNLSSGTGTALTALSLSHLGAAFADSIGSTKVNDLGGLTYDEFRKVLTRCALLFDYEETDTCRIRLEKMFLHMCNQFQTSVPRIINDGAERVGAGGQTAGGRNISTNGGLLLKGVREFNKVLHDNSQHLSLKEESIFKFGDGTTDDERRGSSLLDFTAGMRKGLS
;
A
#
# COMPACT_ATOMS: atom_id res chain seq x y z
N MET A 1 40.77 19.35 -21.36
CA MET A 1 40.16 18.27 -20.54
C MET A 1 38.65 18.23 -20.75
N GLU A 2 37.95 19.37 -20.64
CA GLU A 2 36.49 19.49 -20.80
C GLU A 2 35.89 18.78 -22.02
N ALA A 3 36.48 18.93 -23.21
CA ALA A 3 36.02 18.29 -24.45
C ALA A 3 36.09 16.74 -24.44
N HIS A 4 36.59 16.15 -23.35
CA HIS A 4 36.82 14.71 -23.20
C HIS A 4 36.24 14.11 -21.92
N ILE A 5 35.52 14.91 -21.12
CA ILE A 5 34.99 14.43 -19.84
C ILE A 5 33.99 13.28 -20.03
N GLU A 6 33.18 13.36 -21.10
CA GLU A 6 32.22 12.31 -21.44
C GLU A 6 32.92 11.02 -21.88
N ASP A 7 34.01 11.10 -22.65
CA ASP A 7 34.81 9.92 -23.03
C ASP A 7 35.38 9.22 -21.78
N LEU A 8 35.89 10.01 -20.82
CA LEU A 8 36.40 9.50 -19.55
C LEU A 8 35.28 8.88 -18.72
N TRP A 9 34.10 9.51 -18.69
CA TRP A 9 32.91 9.01 -18.01
C TRP A 9 32.52 7.62 -18.54
N LEU A 10 32.36 7.49 -19.86
CA LEU A 10 31.98 6.23 -20.48
C LEU A 10 32.96 5.10 -20.15
N VAL A 11 34.26 5.38 -20.09
CA VAL A 11 35.28 4.40 -19.67
C VAL A 11 35.15 4.06 -18.20
N PHE A 12 34.99 5.06 -17.33
CA PHE A 12 34.78 4.84 -15.89
C PHE A 12 33.58 3.94 -15.64
N VAL A 13 32.43 4.30 -16.23
CA VAL A 13 31.18 3.55 -16.05
C VAL A 13 31.34 2.13 -16.60
N THR A 14 31.77 1.96 -17.87
CA THR A 14 31.90 0.63 -18.51
C THR A 14 32.68 -0.37 -17.68
N SER A 15 33.73 0.10 -17.02
CA SER A 15 34.63 -0.73 -16.23
C SER A 15 34.12 -0.94 -14.81
N ASN A 16 33.38 0.03 -14.24
CA ASN A 16 32.94 -0.02 -12.86
C ASN A 16 31.64 -0.83 -12.67
N PHE A 17 30.51 -0.47 -13.28
CA PHE A 17 29.24 -1.14 -12.95
C PHE A 17 29.21 -2.62 -13.37
N LYS A 18 29.93 -3.01 -14.43
CA LYS A 18 30.00 -4.43 -14.84
C LYS A 18 30.70 -5.30 -13.79
N ARG A 19 31.63 -4.72 -13.04
CA ARG A 19 32.48 -5.43 -12.07
C ARG A 19 32.05 -5.18 -10.63
N ASN A 20 31.39 -4.05 -10.36
CA ASN A 20 30.93 -3.59 -9.07
C ASN A 20 29.51 -3.01 -9.13
N PRO A 21 28.48 -3.80 -9.49
CA PRO A 21 27.12 -3.29 -9.67
C PRO A 21 26.45 -2.84 -8.38
N THR A 22 27.00 -3.19 -7.21
CA THR A 22 26.48 -2.83 -5.89
C THR A 22 26.96 -1.45 -5.42
N ASP A 23 28.05 -0.93 -6.00
CA ASP A 23 28.57 0.42 -5.72
C ASP A 23 29.20 1.01 -7.00
N PRO A 24 28.36 1.31 -8.02
CA PRO A 24 28.84 1.78 -9.33
C PRO A 24 29.41 3.20 -9.29
N GLU A 25 29.27 3.91 -8.17
CA GLU A 25 29.83 5.25 -7.94
C GLU A 25 31.31 5.21 -7.54
N ALA A 26 31.81 4.06 -7.06
CA ALA A 26 33.18 3.90 -6.57
C ALA A 26 33.93 2.77 -7.29
N MET A 27 35.07 3.11 -7.89
CA MET A 27 35.91 2.14 -8.60
C MET A 27 36.90 1.45 -7.68
N ARG A 28 36.90 0.12 -7.68
CA ARG A 28 37.83 -0.66 -6.86
C ARG A 28 39.25 -0.58 -7.45
N THR A 29 40.25 -0.75 -6.59
CA THR A 29 41.67 -0.71 -6.96
C THR A 29 42.01 -1.67 -8.10
N ARG A 30 41.48 -2.90 -8.04
CA ARG A 30 41.66 -3.91 -9.12
C ARG A 30 41.10 -3.42 -10.44
N ASP A 31 39.91 -2.82 -10.40
CA ASP A 31 39.19 -2.41 -11.61
C ASP A 31 39.92 -1.24 -12.28
N PHE A 32 40.42 -0.27 -11.50
CA PHE A 32 41.30 0.80 -11.99
C PHE A 32 42.58 0.25 -12.63
N ALA A 33 43.27 -0.68 -11.95
CA ALA A 33 44.50 -1.27 -12.47
C ALA A 33 44.28 -2.05 -13.78
N GLU A 34 43.16 -2.78 -13.90
CA GLU A 34 42.80 -3.47 -15.13
C GLU A 34 42.48 -2.51 -16.28
N VAL A 35 41.76 -1.41 -16.01
CA VAL A 35 41.47 -0.40 -17.04
C VAL A 35 42.77 0.15 -17.62
N ILE A 36 43.66 0.64 -16.76
CA ILE A 36 44.90 1.26 -17.21
C ILE A 36 45.88 0.24 -17.80
N GLY A 37 46.06 -0.90 -17.12
CA GLY A 37 47.08 -1.89 -17.47
C GLY A 37 46.71 -2.82 -18.62
N LYS A 38 45.42 -3.13 -18.80
CA LYS A 38 44.94 -4.12 -19.77
C LYS A 38 44.05 -3.50 -20.84
N ASP A 39 43.03 -2.73 -20.43
CA ASP A 39 41.98 -2.31 -21.36
C ASP A 39 42.42 -1.17 -22.29
N LEU A 40 43.26 -0.26 -21.80
CA LEU A 40 43.88 0.81 -22.60
C LEU A 40 44.98 0.33 -23.56
N LYS A 41 45.45 -0.91 -23.43
CA LYS A 41 46.51 -1.50 -24.28
C LYS A 41 47.71 -0.56 -24.46
N LEU A 42 48.17 0.03 -23.36
CA LEU A 42 49.34 0.90 -23.36
C LEU A 42 50.58 0.12 -23.82
N LEU A 43 51.52 0.81 -24.47
CA LEU A 43 52.83 0.22 -24.80
C LEU A 43 53.51 -0.21 -23.49
N SER A 44 54.26 -1.31 -23.48
CA SER A 44 54.94 -1.82 -22.28
C SER A 44 55.82 -0.76 -21.60
N SER A 45 56.39 0.17 -22.38
CA SER A 45 57.18 1.29 -21.89
C SER A 45 56.36 2.43 -21.26
N GLN A 46 55.05 2.48 -21.48
CA GLN A 46 54.12 3.50 -20.96
C GLN A 46 53.22 2.95 -19.86
N THR A 47 53.03 1.63 -19.79
CA THR A 47 52.21 0.98 -18.76
C THR A 47 52.85 1.15 -17.37
N PRO A 48 52.16 1.79 -16.41
CA PRO A 48 52.58 1.78 -15.01
C PRO A 48 52.55 0.37 -14.44
N MET A 49 53.48 0.10 -13.51
CA MET A 49 53.45 -1.16 -12.77
C MET A 49 52.17 -1.22 -11.93
N ARG A 50 51.64 -2.42 -11.73
CA ARG A 50 50.41 -2.60 -10.92
C ARG A 50 50.53 -1.96 -9.54
N ALA A 51 51.67 -2.12 -8.87
CA ALA A 51 51.93 -1.50 -7.56
C ALA A 51 51.83 0.03 -7.60
N GLU A 52 52.29 0.68 -8.68
CA GLU A 52 52.18 2.13 -8.85
C GLU A 52 50.72 2.56 -9.02
N LEU A 53 49.92 1.78 -9.77
CA LEU A 53 48.48 2.05 -9.92
C LEU A 53 47.72 1.86 -8.60
N GLU A 54 48.11 0.89 -7.78
CA GLU A 54 47.54 0.69 -6.45
C GLU A 54 47.90 1.84 -5.49
N VAL A 55 49.13 2.35 -5.54
CA VAL A 55 49.55 3.55 -4.79
C VAL A 55 48.78 4.78 -5.26
N MET A 56 48.66 4.96 -6.58
CA MET A 56 47.92 6.07 -7.17
C MET A 56 46.45 6.03 -6.74
N HIS A 57 45.81 4.85 -6.82
CA HIS A 57 44.43 4.64 -6.36
C HIS A 57 44.24 5.06 -4.91
N LYS A 58 45.07 4.54 -4.00
CA LYS A 58 45.01 4.87 -2.58
C LYS A 58 45.22 6.37 -2.32
N SER A 59 46.18 6.98 -3.02
CA SER A 59 46.52 8.40 -2.86
C SER A 59 45.40 9.33 -3.33
N GLU A 60 44.69 8.99 -4.40
CA GLU A 60 43.56 9.78 -4.88
C GLU A 60 42.32 9.56 -4.01
N SER A 61 42.05 8.30 -3.59
CA SER A 61 40.91 8.02 -2.73
C SER A 61 41.06 8.67 -1.35
N SER A 62 42.27 8.76 -0.80
CA SER A 62 42.49 9.41 0.50
C SER A 62 42.21 10.91 0.49
N ASN A 63 42.25 11.55 -0.69
CA ASN A 63 41.95 12.97 -0.84
C ASN A 63 40.46 13.25 -0.98
N HIS A 64 39.63 12.21 -1.18
CA HIS A 64 38.18 12.35 -1.31
C HIS A 64 37.49 12.22 0.07
N PRO A 65 36.47 13.03 0.39
CA PRO A 65 35.85 13.07 1.73
C PRO A 65 35.32 11.71 2.25
N ASP A 66 34.75 10.89 1.37
CA ASP A 66 34.22 9.56 1.73
C ASP A 66 35.26 8.43 1.63
N LYS A 67 36.52 8.76 1.31
CA LYS A 67 37.63 7.84 1.07
C LYS A 67 37.37 6.80 -0.03
N LYS A 68 36.42 7.07 -0.94
CA LYS A 68 36.14 6.23 -2.11
C LYS A 68 36.82 6.79 -3.35
N PHE A 69 37.19 5.91 -4.28
CA PHE A 69 37.78 6.30 -5.56
C PHE A 69 36.66 6.60 -6.57
N ARG A 70 36.16 7.84 -6.53
CA ARG A 70 35.09 8.33 -7.41
C ARG A 70 35.64 8.71 -8.79
N PHE A 71 34.76 9.20 -9.66
CA PHE A 71 35.13 9.60 -11.03
C PHE A 71 36.24 10.65 -11.09
N SER A 72 36.26 11.64 -10.19
CA SER A 72 37.35 12.62 -10.18
C SER A 72 38.69 12.03 -9.81
N CYS A 73 38.73 11.10 -8.85
CA CYS A 73 39.92 10.30 -8.56
C CYS A 73 40.40 9.55 -9.82
N PHE A 74 39.46 9.02 -10.62
CA PHE A 74 39.77 8.38 -11.89
C PHE A 74 40.35 9.37 -12.92
N VAL A 75 39.76 10.55 -13.08
CA VAL A 75 40.27 11.60 -13.98
C VAL A 75 41.68 12.03 -13.57
N ASN A 76 41.91 12.30 -12.29
CA ASN A 76 43.23 12.65 -11.76
C ASN A 76 44.23 11.51 -11.97
N GLY A 77 43.81 10.27 -11.75
CA GLY A 77 44.61 9.08 -12.03
C GLY A 77 45.02 9.00 -13.51
N VAL A 78 44.08 9.23 -14.43
CA VAL A 78 44.37 9.26 -15.88
C VAL A 78 45.34 10.38 -16.24
N VAL A 79 45.18 11.58 -15.66
CA VAL A 79 46.11 12.71 -15.87
C VAL A 79 47.52 12.35 -15.38
N LYS A 80 47.64 11.75 -14.19
CA LYS A 80 48.93 11.28 -13.65
C LYS A 80 49.57 10.19 -14.51
N VAL A 81 48.78 9.27 -15.05
CA VAL A 81 49.27 8.23 -15.98
C VAL A 81 49.76 8.87 -17.28
N ALA A 82 48.98 9.78 -17.86
CA ALA A 82 49.31 10.46 -19.12
C ALA A 82 50.59 11.31 -19.01
N THR A 83 50.79 11.97 -17.86
CA THR A 83 51.93 12.89 -17.62
C THR A 83 53.13 12.22 -16.94
N ARG A 84 53.05 10.91 -16.63
CA ARG A 84 54.09 10.15 -15.91
C ARG A 84 55.47 10.26 -16.56
N LYS A 85 55.53 10.22 -17.89
CA LYS A 85 56.77 10.42 -18.65
C LYS A 85 56.77 11.82 -19.26
N LYS A 86 57.57 12.72 -18.68
CA LYS A 86 57.76 14.07 -19.21
C LYS A 86 58.24 14.00 -20.66
N ASN A 87 57.42 14.51 -21.58
CA ASN A 87 57.83 14.77 -22.94
C ASN A 87 58.28 16.24 -23.05
N PRO A 88 59.57 16.53 -23.27
CA PRO A 88 60.07 17.91 -23.33
C PRO A 88 59.44 18.74 -24.45
N ASN A 89 58.85 18.09 -25.46
CA ASN A 89 58.29 18.75 -26.64
C ASN A 89 56.77 19.02 -26.54
N LYS A 90 56.13 18.64 -25.42
CA LYS A 90 54.67 18.78 -25.26
C LYS A 90 54.31 19.30 -23.88
N THR A 91 53.36 20.23 -23.80
CA THR A 91 52.80 20.66 -22.52
C THR A 91 52.03 19.51 -21.86
N PRO A 92 51.85 19.51 -20.52
CA PRO A 92 51.04 18.50 -19.83
C PRO A 92 49.64 18.34 -20.45
N ASP A 93 48.98 19.44 -20.79
CA ASP A 93 47.64 19.40 -21.41
C ASP A 93 47.63 18.75 -22.80
N GLN A 94 48.66 19.01 -23.61
CA GLN A 94 48.83 18.35 -24.91
C GLN A 94 49.06 16.84 -24.74
N GLN A 95 49.86 16.44 -23.74
CA GLN A 95 50.10 15.02 -23.45
C GLN A 95 48.82 14.31 -23.00
N VAL A 96 48.03 14.94 -22.11
CA VAL A 96 46.73 14.41 -21.66
C VAL A 96 45.75 14.30 -22.83
N THR A 97 45.65 15.34 -23.66
CA THR A 97 44.74 15.37 -24.82
C THR A 97 45.09 14.28 -25.84
N GLU A 98 46.37 14.09 -26.12
CA GLU A 98 46.85 13.02 -26.98
C GLU A 98 46.58 11.64 -26.36
N PHE A 99 46.84 11.46 -25.07
CA PHE A 99 46.60 10.20 -24.36
C PHE A 99 45.12 9.82 -24.41
N ILE A 100 44.23 10.76 -24.13
CA ILE A 100 42.79 10.55 -24.20
C ILE A 100 42.37 10.19 -25.63
N THR A 101 42.81 10.97 -26.61
CA THR A 101 42.44 10.75 -28.01
C THR A 101 42.90 9.39 -28.52
N LYS A 102 44.09 8.95 -28.11
CA LYS A 102 44.71 7.71 -28.56
C LYS A 102 44.20 6.47 -27.82
N TYR A 103 43.95 6.55 -26.52
CA TYR A 103 43.67 5.38 -25.67
C TYR A 103 42.27 5.37 -25.05
N ILE A 104 41.78 6.51 -24.54
CA ILE A 104 40.47 6.60 -23.88
C ILE A 104 39.33 6.57 -24.92
N LYS A 105 39.37 7.44 -25.94
CA LYS A 105 38.32 7.54 -26.97
C LYS A 105 37.98 6.20 -27.64
N PRO A 106 38.96 5.38 -28.07
CA PRO A 106 38.65 4.06 -28.64
C PRO A 106 37.96 3.11 -27.66
N LEU A 107 38.26 3.22 -26.37
CA LEU A 107 37.61 2.42 -25.34
C LEU A 107 36.20 2.92 -25.03
N ALA A 108 35.99 4.24 -24.95
CA ALA A 108 34.69 4.87 -24.77
C ALA A 108 33.70 4.47 -25.88
N LYS A 109 34.15 4.44 -27.14
CA LYS A 109 33.34 4.00 -28.29
C LYS A 109 32.80 2.56 -28.18
N ARG A 110 33.37 1.71 -27.32
CA ARG A 110 32.86 0.33 -27.12
C ARG A 110 31.53 0.28 -26.36
N ARG A 111 31.14 1.37 -25.71
CA ARG A 111 29.84 1.50 -25.05
C ARG A 111 29.22 2.85 -25.39
N PRO A 112 28.50 2.96 -26.52
CA PRO A 112 27.70 4.15 -26.77
C PRO A 112 26.63 4.26 -25.66
N LYS A 113 26.54 5.43 -25.01
CA LYS A 113 25.39 5.77 -24.17
C LYS A 113 24.16 5.69 -25.08
N LYS A 114 23.17 4.89 -24.69
CA LYS A 114 21.94 4.80 -25.47
C LYS A 114 21.20 6.13 -25.33
N ASP A 115 21.06 6.84 -26.45
CA ASP A 115 20.22 8.02 -26.52
C ASP A 115 18.75 7.62 -26.34
N ILE A 116 18.06 8.35 -25.46
CA ILE A 116 16.65 8.17 -25.16
C ILE A 116 15.89 9.48 -25.23
N THR A 117 16.46 10.53 -25.82
CA THR A 117 15.86 11.87 -25.90
C THR A 117 14.45 11.82 -26.50
N SER A 118 14.28 11.13 -27.62
CA SER A 118 12.96 10.93 -28.24
C SER A 118 11.97 10.12 -27.37
N SER A 119 12.50 9.20 -26.54
CA SER A 119 11.67 8.46 -25.60
C SER A 119 11.21 9.34 -24.44
N LEU A 120 12.09 10.20 -23.91
CA LEU A 120 11.75 11.18 -22.87
C LEU A 120 10.67 12.16 -23.37
N GLU A 121 10.86 12.71 -24.58
CA GLU A 121 9.87 13.59 -25.22
C GLU A 121 8.50 12.92 -25.35
N SER A 122 8.46 11.64 -25.75
CA SER A 122 7.20 10.91 -25.89
C SER A 122 6.46 10.64 -24.57
N VAL A 123 7.18 10.63 -23.44
CA VAL A 123 6.60 10.37 -22.12
C VAL A 123 6.50 11.61 -21.25
N GLU A 124 6.80 12.79 -21.80
CA GLU A 124 6.68 14.07 -21.11
C GLU A 124 5.26 14.33 -20.56
N PRO A 125 4.15 14.00 -21.27
CA PRO A 125 2.81 14.15 -20.70
C PRO A 125 2.57 13.28 -19.46
N ILE A 126 3.17 12.08 -19.41
CA ILE A 126 3.13 11.20 -18.24
C ILE A 126 3.97 11.81 -17.10
N PHE A 127 5.15 12.34 -17.42
CA PHE A 127 6.03 12.97 -16.46
C PHE A 127 5.34 14.15 -15.77
N GLU A 128 4.77 15.10 -16.52
CA GLU A 128 4.17 16.30 -15.94
C GLU A 128 2.99 15.97 -15.00
N ARG A 129 2.22 14.91 -15.28
CA ARG A 129 1.16 14.43 -14.39
C ARG A 129 1.71 13.77 -13.13
N LEU A 130 2.75 12.95 -13.25
CA LEU A 130 3.35 12.24 -12.12
C LEU A 130 4.36 13.06 -11.33
N LYS A 131 4.77 14.22 -11.85
CA LYS A 131 5.81 15.07 -11.28
C LYS A 131 5.60 15.37 -9.79
N PRO A 132 4.40 15.72 -9.31
CA PRO A 132 4.20 15.99 -7.88
C PRO A 132 4.48 14.75 -7.00
N CYS A 133 3.90 13.58 -7.33
CA CYS A 133 4.11 12.37 -6.54
C CYS A 133 5.52 11.79 -6.68
N LEU A 134 6.15 11.94 -7.85
CA LEU A 134 7.54 11.54 -8.06
C LEU A 134 8.50 12.42 -7.28
N LYS A 135 8.20 13.72 -7.11
CA LYS A 135 8.97 14.60 -6.24
C LYS A 135 8.92 14.12 -4.79
N ASP A 136 7.76 13.74 -4.28
CA ASP A 136 7.63 13.21 -2.91
C ASP A 136 8.42 11.91 -2.75
N CYS A 137 8.34 11.01 -3.75
CA CYS A 137 9.15 9.79 -3.77
C CYS A 137 10.64 10.12 -3.79
N PHE A 138 11.08 11.05 -4.65
CA PHE A 138 12.46 11.47 -4.72
C PHE A 138 12.92 12.05 -3.38
N MET A 139 12.16 12.96 -2.76
CA MET A 139 12.52 13.56 -1.47
C MET A 139 12.59 12.54 -0.33
N PHE A 140 11.77 11.49 -0.38
CA PHE A 140 11.85 10.42 0.62
C PHE A 140 13.18 9.65 0.55
N PHE A 141 13.62 9.31 -0.67
CA PHE A 141 14.80 8.50 -0.90
C PHE A 141 16.09 9.32 -0.92
N ALA A 142 16.04 10.54 -1.48
CA ALA A 142 17.17 11.44 -1.58
C ALA A 142 17.67 11.89 -0.21
N SER A 143 18.95 12.20 -0.15
CA SER A 143 19.64 12.71 1.02
C SER A 143 20.09 14.15 0.82
N LEU A 144 20.49 14.79 1.94
CA LEU A 144 21.13 16.09 1.91
C LEU A 144 22.44 15.94 1.12
N PRO A 145 22.68 16.77 0.10
CA PRO A 145 23.96 16.75 -0.58
C PRO A 145 25.08 17.00 0.44
N THR A 146 26.15 16.23 0.33
CA THR A 146 27.36 16.43 1.13
C THR A 146 27.90 17.85 0.92
N ASP A 147 28.66 18.37 1.89
CA ASP A 147 29.27 19.71 1.75
C ASP A 147 30.14 19.79 0.49
N TYR A 148 30.75 18.67 0.13
CA TYR A 148 31.43 18.49 -1.15
C TYR A 148 30.51 18.67 -2.35
N GLU A 149 29.37 17.98 -2.41
CA GLU A 149 28.41 18.16 -3.50
C GLU A 149 27.86 19.59 -3.56
N LYS A 150 27.68 20.27 -2.41
CA LYS A 150 27.21 21.67 -2.40
C LYS A 150 28.26 22.66 -2.89
N ASN A 151 29.52 22.46 -2.52
CA ASN A 151 30.61 23.39 -2.80
C ASN A 151 31.24 23.16 -4.18
N ASP A 152 31.31 21.89 -4.60
CA ASP A 152 32.09 21.48 -5.78
C ASP A 152 31.21 20.96 -6.94
N LEU A 153 29.90 20.76 -6.75
CA LEU A 153 28.97 20.37 -7.83
C LEU A 153 27.90 21.43 -8.09
N ASP A 154 28.09 22.18 -9.18
CA ASP A 154 27.17 23.24 -9.62
C ASP A 154 25.73 22.75 -9.85
N ARG A 155 25.54 21.46 -10.13
CA ARG A 155 24.22 20.84 -10.39
C ARG A 155 23.36 20.64 -9.14
N HIS A 156 23.94 20.69 -7.95
CA HIS A 156 23.22 20.61 -6.66
C HIS A 156 23.08 22.00 -6.00
N LYS A 157 23.13 23.08 -6.80
CA LYS A 157 22.80 24.42 -6.33
C LYS A 157 21.39 24.43 -5.70
N PRO A 158 21.15 25.28 -4.68
CA PRO A 158 19.86 25.35 -4.00
C PRO A 158 18.72 25.59 -5.00
N ARG A 159 17.79 24.65 -5.07
CA ARG A 159 16.57 24.75 -5.87
C ARG A 159 15.39 25.17 -4.99
N PRO A 160 14.56 26.13 -5.42
CA PRO A 160 13.42 26.58 -4.62
C PRO A 160 12.28 25.55 -4.59
N ASP A 161 12.22 24.65 -5.58
CA ASP A 161 11.12 23.70 -5.79
C ASP A 161 11.37 22.30 -5.20
N ILE A 162 12.52 22.10 -4.52
CA ILE A 162 12.90 20.88 -3.82
C ILE A 162 13.53 21.27 -2.49
N ASN A 163 13.11 20.62 -1.40
CA ASN A 163 13.67 20.88 -0.09
C ASN A 163 15.20 20.79 -0.13
N ALA A 164 15.89 21.83 0.38
CA ALA A 164 17.35 21.91 0.45
C ALA A 164 17.98 20.68 1.13
N MET A 165 17.20 19.97 1.96
CA MET A 165 17.63 18.76 2.66
C MET A 165 17.57 17.46 1.85
N THR A 166 17.05 17.45 0.62
CA THR A 166 16.78 16.24 -0.17
C THR A 166 17.02 16.49 -1.65
N GLN A 167 18.27 16.73 -2.06
CA GLN A 167 18.60 17.18 -3.42
C GLN A 167 19.52 16.22 -4.20
N SER A 168 19.98 15.12 -3.59
CA SER A 168 20.88 14.14 -4.22
C SER A 168 20.44 12.72 -3.86
N MET A 169 20.22 11.86 -4.86
CA MET A 169 19.90 10.45 -4.65
C MET A 169 21.08 9.57 -5.06
N GLY A 170 21.88 9.11 -4.08
CA GLY A 170 23.00 8.19 -4.33
C GLY A 170 22.54 6.81 -4.80
N PHE A 171 23.47 5.95 -5.24
CA PHE A 171 23.09 4.64 -5.78
C PHE A 171 22.43 3.73 -4.73
N GLY A 172 22.84 3.80 -3.47
CA GLY A 172 22.21 3.05 -2.39
C GLY A 172 20.72 3.40 -2.22
N ASP A 173 20.41 4.69 -2.28
CA ASP A 173 19.04 5.21 -2.20
C ASP A 173 18.22 4.85 -3.44
N TRP A 174 18.82 4.96 -4.62
CA TRP A 174 18.24 4.49 -5.88
C TRP A 174 17.93 2.99 -5.85
N SER A 175 18.85 2.17 -5.34
CA SER A 175 18.64 0.73 -5.22
C SER A 175 17.51 0.41 -4.24
N ALA A 176 17.39 1.18 -3.14
CA ALA A 176 16.28 1.04 -2.20
C ALA A 176 14.94 1.42 -2.86
N PHE A 177 14.90 2.50 -3.64
CA PHE A 177 13.76 2.87 -4.46
C PHE A 177 13.37 1.74 -5.43
N CYS A 178 14.33 1.22 -6.22
CA CYS A 178 14.06 0.11 -7.14
C CYS A 178 13.55 -1.14 -6.45
N SER A 179 14.03 -1.43 -5.23
CA SER A 179 13.52 -2.54 -4.44
C SER A 179 12.09 -2.32 -3.94
N LEU A 180 11.77 -1.11 -3.46
CA LEU A 180 10.42 -0.77 -3.01
C LEU A 180 9.41 -0.88 -4.17
N PHE A 181 9.79 -0.44 -5.36
CA PHE A 181 8.94 -0.47 -6.55
C PHE A 181 9.01 -1.81 -7.31
N ASN A 182 9.63 -2.86 -6.74
CA ASN A 182 9.84 -4.19 -7.34
C ASN A 182 10.48 -4.17 -8.74
N LEU A 183 11.31 -3.17 -9.03
CA LEU A 183 12.11 -3.11 -10.25
C LEU A 183 13.34 -4.03 -10.17
N SER A 184 13.84 -4.30 -8.97
CA SER A 184 14.98 -5.20 -8.72
C SER A 184 14.55 -6.63 -8.38
N SER A 185 15.30 -7.65 -8.83
CA SER A 185 15.07 -9.03 -8.42
C SER A 185 15.40 -9.21 -6.93
N SER A 186 14.39 -9.42 -6.08
CA SER A 186 14.62 -10.04 -4.78
C SER A 186 14.57 -11.56 -4.94
N ILE A 187 15.43 -12.27 -4.19
CA ILE A 187 15.61 -13.73 -4.26
C ILE A 187 14.25 -14.39 -3.99
N GLY A 188 13.64 -15.01 -5.02
CA GLY A 188 12.47 -15.89 -4.85
C GLY A 188 11.32 -15.74 -5.88
N ALA A 189 11.21 -14.63 -6.64
CA ALA A 189 10.12 -14.45 -7.61
C ALA A 189 10.60 -14.71 -9.06
N ALA A 190 10.05 -15.74 -9.69
CA ALA A 190 10.56 -16.33 -10.94
C ALA A 190 10.27 -15.55 -12.25
N VAL A 191 9.84 -14.28 -12.26
CA VAL A 191 9.46 -13.62 -13.53
C VAL A 191 9.85 -12.15 -13.59
N LYS A 192 10.77 -11.84 -14.53
CA LYS A 192 11.14 -10.52 -15.08
C LYS A 192 11.35 -9.42 -14.04
N ALA A 193 12.52 -9.38 -13.40
CA ALA A 193 13.00 -8.20 -12.66
C ALA A 193 14.34 -7.74 -13.25
N LEU A 194 14.71 -6.46 -13.09
CA LEU A 194 15.98 -5.94 -13.60
C LEU A 194 17.15 -6.49 -12.79
N SER A 195 18.19 -6.95 -13.49
CA SER A 195 19.44 -7.34 -12.85
C SER A 195 20.12 -6.13 -12.20
N PRO A 196 20.96 -6.31 -11.16
CA PRO A 196 21.75 -5.22 -10.57
C PRO A 196 22.57 -4.44 -11.60
N ASN A 197 23.10 -5.13 -12.62
CA ASN A 197 23.83 -4.51 -13.73
C ASN A 197 22.95 -3.56 -14.55
N ALA A 198 21.69 -3.93 -14.79
CA ALA A 198 20.75 -3.10 -15.54
C ALA A 198 20.34 -1.86 -14.74
N LEU A 199 20.13 -1.99 -13.43
CA LEU A 199 19.83 -0.87 -12.53
C LEU A 199 21.01 0.09 -12.41
N ALA A 200 22.23 -0.44 -12.26
CA ALA A 200 23.44 0.35 -12.24
C ALA A 200 23.70 1.04 -13.58
N SER A 201 23.43 0.37 -14.71
CA SER A 201 23.52 1.00 -16.04
C SER A 201 22.51 2.13 -16.18
N ALA A 202 21.24 1.94 -15.78
CA ALA A 202 20.22 2.97 -15.85
C ALA A 202 20.59 4.19 -15.01
N PHE A 203 21.03 3.98 -13.77
CA PHE A 203 21.50 5.04 -12.87
C PHE A 203 22.67 5.82 -13.48
N MET A 204 23.75 5.13 -13.86
CA MET A 204 24.98 5.79 -14.31
C MET A 204 24.80 6.46 -15.68
N ASP A 205 23.95 5.92 -16.56
CA ASP A 205 23.69 6.51 -17.87
C ASP A 205 22.79 7.75 -17.75
N SER A 206 21.98 7.88 -16.70
CA SER A 206 21.17 9.08 -16.44
C SER A 206 21.95 10.26 -15.89
N ILE A 207 23.12 10.02 -15.30
CA ILE A 207 23.96 11.10 -14.77
C ILE A 207 24.49 11.97 -15.91
N GLN A 208 24.18 13.26 -15.85
CA GLN A 208 24.68 14.28 -16.75
C GLN A 208 25.97 14.86 -16.17
N VAL A 209 27.11 14.31 -16.59
CA VAL A 209 28.43 14.84 -16.22
C VAL A 209 28.70 16.09 -17.04
N LYS A 210 28.77 17.26 -16.39
CA LYS A 210 29.20 18.52 -17.03
C LYS A 210 30.65 18.83 -16.66
N HIS A 211 31.14 19.96 -17.18
CA HIS A 211 32.53 20.40 -17.06
C HIS A 211 33.01 20.29 -15.61
N VAL A 212 34.02 19.45 -15.37
CA VAL A 212 34.72 19.26 -14.07
C VAL A 212 33.96 18.44 -13.00
N ASP A 213 32.76 17.94 -13.29
CA ASP A 213 31.90 17.36 -12.25
C ASP A 213 32.40 16.02 -11.66
N ASN A 214 32.30 15.94 -10.33
CA ASN A 214 32.33 14.69 -9.58
C ASN A 214 30.98 13.96 -9.70
N VAL A 215 31.00 12.64 -9.56
CA VAL A 215 29.76 11.86 -9.42
C VAL A 215 29.18 12.11 -8.04
N GLY A 216 28.10 12.90 -8.00
CA GLY A 216 27.12 12.89 -6.91
C GLY A 216 25.94 11.98 -7.25
N GLY A 217 24.94 11.97 -6.37
CA GLY A 217 23.67 11.30 -6.64
C GLY A 217 22.87 11.94 -7.77
N LEU A 218 21.76 11.29 -8.15
CA LEU A 218 20.84 11.78 -9.18
C LEU A 218 20.18 13.07 -8.73
N THR A 219 20.03 14.03 -9.65
CA THR A 219 19.03 15.08 -9.54
C THR A 219 17.62 14.51 -9.77
N PHE A 220 16.58 15.35 -9.68
CA PHE A 220 15.20 14.88 -9.84
C PHE A 220 14.90 14.51 -11.31
N GLU A 221 15.45 15.28 -12.23
CA GLU A 221 15.34 15.08 -13.67
C GLU A 221 16.13 13.83 -14.10
N GLU A 222 17.33 13.63 -13.55
CA GLU A 222 18.12 12.42 -13.77
C GLU A 222 17.46 11.17 -13.15
N PHE A 223 16.75 11.33 -12.02
CA PHE A 223 15.93 10.29 -11.42
C PHE A 223 14.77 9.86 -12.33
N TRP A 224 14.04 10.81 -12.92
CA TRP A 224 13.03 10.50 -13.93
C TRP A 224 13.65 9.78 -15.14
N GLU A 225 14.77 10.29 -15.66
CA GLU A 225 15.50 9.65 -16.75
C GLU A 225 15.88 8.20 -16.40
N ALA A 226 16.33 7.94 -15.17
CA ALA A 226 16.68 6.60 -14.69
C ALA A 226 15.48 5.66 -14.65
N ILE A 227 14.30 6.15 -14.23
CA ILE A 227 13.04 5.39 -14.28
C ILE A 227 12.70 5.01 -15.72
N VAL A 228 12.74 5.96 -16.65
CA VAL A 228 12.43 5.71 -18.07
C VAL A 228 13.40 4.69 -18.67
N ARG A 229 14.71 4.82 -18.40
CA ARG A 229 15.71 3.82 -18.80
C ARG A 229 15.37 2.44 -18.26
N CYS A 230 14.98 2.32 -17.00
CA CYS A 230 14.53 1.07 -16.39
C CYS A 230 13.32 0.48 -17.12
N CYS A 231 12.28 1.27 -17.40
CA CYS A 231 11.08 0.83 -18.13
C CYS A 231 11.43 0.28 -19.52
N LEU A 232 12.29 0.98 -20.26
CA LEU A 232 12.73 0.58 -21.60
C LEU A 232 13.55 -0.71 -21.59
N ILE A 233 14.38 -0.92 -20.56
CA ILE A 233 15.14 -2.17 -20.39
C ILE A 233 14.19 -3.30 -19.98
N PHE A 234 13.27 -3.04 -19.04
CA PHE A 234 12.35 -4.01 -18.47
C PHE A 234 11.38 -4.60 -19.50
N LYS A 235 10.90 -3.77 -20.43
CA LYS A 235 9.96 -4.16 -21.50
C LYS A 235 10.63 -4.22 -22.88
N LYS A 236 11.95 -4.41 -22.93
CA LYS A 236 12.68 -4.43 -24.21
C LYS A 236 12.11 -5.46 -25.19
N ASP A 237 11.83 -6.66 -24.71
CA ASP A 237 11.43 -7.83 -25.52
C ASP A 237 9.91 -8.07 -25.53
N VAL A 238 9.11 -7.05 -25.19
CA VAL A 238 7.64 -7.14 -25.23
C VAL A 238 7.13 -6.49 -26.50
N GLU A 239 6.97 -7.30 -27.55
CA GLU A 239 6.53 -6.85 -28.88
C GLU A 239 5.15 -6.17 -28.86
N SER A 240 4.29 -6.55 -27.91
CA SER A 240 2.95 -5.98 -27.74
C SER A 240 2.94 -4.54 -27.17
N LEU A 241 4.10 -3.97 -26.82
CA LEU A 241 4.24 -2.60 -26.33
C LEU A 241 5.15 -1.83 -27.29
N PRO A 242 4.62 -1.38 -28.44
CA PRO A 242 5.44 -0.85 -29.53
C PRO A 242 6.08 0.50 -29.19
N THR A 243 5.45 1.33 -28.35
CA THR A 243 5.94 2.68 -28.04
C THR A 243 6.68 2.76 -26.69
N PRO A 244 7.59 3.73 -26.51
CA PRO A 244 8.17 4.03 -25.19
C PRO A 244 7.11 4.33 -24.13
N GLU A 245 6.03 5.02 -24.53
CA GLU A 245 4.90 5.36 -23.69
C GLU A 245 4.22 4.11 -23.12
N ASP A 246 3.89 3.12 -23.97
CA ASP A 246 3.28 1.85 -23.56
C ASP A 246 4.16 1.09 -22.56
N LYS A 247 5.48 1.11 -22.79
CA LYS A 247 6.47 0.46 -21.91
C LYS A 247 6.54 1.14 -20.55
N VAL A 248 6.49 2.47 -20.52
CA VAL A 248 6.45 3.24 -19.27
C VAL A 248 5.14 3.02 -18.54
N LYS A 249 3.97 3.17 -19.17
CA LYS A 249 2.65 2.90 -18.56
C LYS A 249 2.58 1.49 -17.98
N SER A 250 2.95 0.48 -18.75
CA SER A 250 2.91 -0.93 -18.31
C SER A 250 3.84 -1.21 -17.13
N THR A 251 5.01 -0.55 -17.08
CA THR A 251 5.95 -0.71 -15.97
C THR A 251 5.48 0.03 -14.73
N LEU A 252 4.96 1.25 -14.86
CA LEU A 252 4.43 2.02 -13.74
C LEU A 252 3.16 1.39 -13.16
N GLN A 253 2.29 0.79 -13.99
CA GLN A 253 1.16 -0.01 -13.50
C GLN A 253 1.64 -1.22 -12.68
N HIS A 254 2.68 -1.90 -13.16
CA HIS A 254 3.27 -3.00 -12.42
C HIS A 254 3.82 -2.53 -11.07
N CYS A 255 4.47 -1.38 -11.03
CA CYS A 255 4.92 -0.77 -9.78
C CYS A 255 3.73 -0.46 -8.86
N ALA A 256 2.71 0.27 -9.36
CA ALA A 256 1.54 0.68 -8.59
C ALA A 256 0.81 -0.51 -7.94
N ASN A 257 0.58 -1.58 -8.71
CA ASN A 257 -0.08 -2.80 -8.21
C ASN A 257 0.65 -3.49 -7.05
N ASN A 258 1.96 -3.28 -6.92
CA ASN A 258 2.76 -3.89 -5.87
C ASN A 258 3.23 -2.90 -4.79
N LEU A 259 2.96 -1.60 -5.00
CA LEU A 259 3.51 -0.51 -4.21
C LEU A 259 2.95 -0.54 -2.79
N GLU A 260 1.66 -0.74 -2.62
CA GLU A 260 1.02 -0.79 -1.30
C GLU A 260 1.59 -1.92 -0.44
N THR A 261 1.71 -3.12 -0.99
CA THR A 261 2.31 -4.27 -0.30
C THR A 261 3.80 -4.05 0.00
N ALA A 262 4.52 -3.31 -0.84
CA ALA A 262 5.93 -2.99 -0.61
C ALA A 262 6.11 -1.90 0.45
N VAL A 263 5.26 -0.88 0.46
CA VAL A 263 5.23 0.20 1.45
C VAL A 263 4.88 -0.35 2.82
N GLN A 264 3.86 -1.21 2.93
CA GLN A 264 3.49 -1.87 4.19
C GLN A 264 4.64 -2.71 4.75
N ARG A 265 5.38 -3.43 3.89
CA ARG A 265 6.58 -4.19 4.30
C ARG A 265 7.70 -3.28 4.79
N THR A 266 7.97 -2.18 4.08
CA THR A 266 9.05 -1.24 4.41
C THR A 266 8.75 -0.42 5.66
N LEU A 267 7.48 -0.05 5.88
CA LEU A 267 7.04 0.68 7.07
C LEU A 267 6.78 -0.25 8.27
N GLY A 268 6.86 -1.57 8.09
CA GLY A 268 6.61 -2.55 9.15
C GLY A 268 5.14 -2.59 9.61
N LEU A 269 4.20 -2.19 8.76
CA LEU A 269 2.77 -2.07 9.08
C LEU A 269 1.98 -3.39 8.91
N GLY A 270 2.66 -4.51 8.62
CA GLY A 270 2.04 -5.84 8.47
C GLY A 270 2.53 -6.86 9.50
N ASN A 271 1.67 -7.82 9.88
CA ASN A 271 1.88 -8.86 10.90
C ASN A 271 3.32 -9.42 10.96
N ILE A 272 3.98 -9.19 12.10
CA ILE A 272 5.39 -9.51 12.38
C ILE A 272 5.54 -10.98 12.81
N THR A 273 5.09 -11.94 12.01
CA THR A 273 5.30 -13.37 12.34
C THR A 273 6.24 -14.11 11.39
N GLU A 274 6.54 -13.65 10.17
CA GLU A 274 7.30 -14.50 9.22
C GLU A 274 8.39 -13.80 8.35
N GLY A 275 8.80 -12.57 8.66
CA GLY A 275 9.63 -11.77 7.74
C GLY A 275 10.98 -11.24 8.26
N SER A 276 11.62 -11.86 9.25
CA SER A 276 12.88 -11.35 9.80
C SER A 276 14.09 -11.71 8.91
N GLY A 277 14.57 -10.75 8.10
CA GLY A 277 15.89 -10.90 7.48
C GLY A 277 16.34 -9.81 6.50
N MET A 278 15.45 -9.31 5.63
CA MET A 278 15.90 -8.47 4.50
C MET A 278 15.66 -6.96 4.65
N ALA A 279 14.72 -6.51 5.48
CA ALA A 279 14.43 -5.07 5.64
C ALA A 279 15.49 -4.30 6.48
N MET A 280 16.26 -5.00 7.31
CA MET A 280 17.16 -4.37 8.29
C MET A 280 18.47 -3.81 7.69
N ALA A 281 18.97 -4.38 6.59
CA ALA A 281 20.28 -3.99 6.04
C ALA A 281 20.27 -2.64 5.29
N GLY A 282 19.13 -2.26 4.69
CA GLY A 282 18.98 -0.97 4.00
C GLY A 282 18.56 0.19 4.94
N MET A 283 17.80 -0.11 6.00
CA MET A 283 17.28 0.92 6.91
C MET A 283 18.27 1.35 8.01
N GLN A 284 19.24 0.50 8.37
CA GLN A 284 20.25 0.83 9.38
C GLN A 284 21.29 1.86 8.90
N SER A 285 21.42 2.10 7.59
CA SER A 285 22.47 2.98 7.05
C SER A 285 22.16 4.49 7.13
N SER A 286 20.90 4.88 7.41
CA SER A 286 20.46 6.27 7.13
C SER A 286 19.86 7.05 8.29
N GLY A 287 19.64 6.48 9.48
CA GLY A 287 19.12 7.23 10.64
C GLY A 287 17.84 8.05 10.39
N ARG A 288 16.99 7.65 9.43
CA ARG A 288 15.84 8.45 8.98
C ARG A 288 14.66 8.35 9.95
N ASN A 289 14.02 9.49 10.19
CA ASN A 289 12.86 9.63 11.06
C ASN A 289 11.62 9.03 10.38
N VAL A 290 11.24 7.80 10.76
CA VAL A 290 10.22 6.98 10.07
C VAL A 290 8.83 7.61 10.11
N SER A 291 8.51 8.42 11.14
CA SER A 291 7.15 8.94 11.35
C SER A 291 6.76 10.10 10.42
N SER A 292 7.66 11.05 10.15
CA SER A 292 7.36 12.19 9.24
C SER A 292 7.50 11.79 7.77
N ASN A 293 8.48 10.95 7.47
CA ASN A 293 8.77 10.54 6.09
C ASN A 293 7.85 9.39 5.66
N GLY A 294 7.32 8.59 6.59
CA GLY A 294 6.32 7.57 6.29
C GLY A 294 5.04 8.16 5.72
N ALA A 295 4.53 9.27 6.28
CA ALA A 295 3.34 9.95 5.77
C ALA A 295 3.55 10.51 4.34
N LEU A 296 4.73 11.07 4.06
CA LEU A 296 5.15 11.50 2.72
C LEU A 296 5.11 10.34 1.72
N ILE A 297 5.66 9.18 2.09
CA ILE A 297 5.58 8.00 1.23
C ILE A 297 4.15 7.50 1.07
N THR A 298 3.36 7.46 2.14
CA THR A 298 2.02 6.85 2.07
C THR A 298 1.09 7.73 1.23
N GLY A 299 1.11 9.05 1.45
CA GLY A 299 0.37 10.02 0.62
C GLY A 299 0.85 10.03 -0.84
N GLY A 300 2.16 10.10 -1.06
CA GLY A 300 2.74 10.10 -2.40
C GLY A 300 2.49 8.79 -3.17
N THR A 301 2.39 7.65 -2.48
CA THR A 301 2.17 6.33 -3.12
C THR A 301 0.71 6.07 -3.47
N HIS A 302 -0.24 6.50 -2.65
CA HIS A 302 -1.67 6.49 -3.01
C HIS A 302 -1.94 7.41 -4.21
N GLU A 303 -1.38 8.62 -4.18
CA GLU A 303 -1.53 9.58 -5.27
C GLU A 303 -0.85 9.10 -6.56
N PHE A 304 0.34 8.51 -6.44
CA PHE A 304 1.03 7.85 -7.56
C PHE A 304 0.17 6.73 -8.17
N ALA A 305 -0.39 5.83 -7.36
CA ALA A 305 -1.25 4.76 -7.87
C ALA A 305 -2.50 5.33 -8.58
N ARG A 306 -3.16 6.33 -7.98
CA ARG A 306 -4.32 7.02 -8.56
C ARG A 306 -4.03 7.62 -9.93
N ILE A 307 -2.96 8.41 -10.04
CA ILE A 307 -2.59 9.09 -11.29
C ILE A 307 -2.25 8.06 -12.38
N ILE A 308 -1.58 6.96 -12.03
CA ILE A 308 -1.30 5.87 -12.97
C ILE A 308 -2.58 5.22 -13.50
N PHE A 309 -3.55 4.94 -12.63
CA PHE A 309 -4.85 4.41 -13.05
C PHE A 309 -5.60 5.39 -13.99
N GLU A 310 -5.55 6.69 -13.72
CA GLU A 310 -6.15 7.71 -14.60
C GLU A 310 -5.48 7.78 -15.98
N ILE A 311 -4.14 7.77 -16.01
CA ILE A 311 -3.35 7.77 -17.26
C ILE A 311 -3.66 6.56 -18.14
N ILE A 312 -3.97 5.41 -17.53
CA ILE A 312 -4.30 4.18 -18.25
C ILE A 312 -5.74 4.23 -18.74
N ARG A 313 -6.69 4.65 -17.88
CA ARG A 313 -8.12 4.70 -18.20
C ARG A 313 -8.44 5.69 -19.33
N GLU A 314 -7.72 6.81 -19.41
CA GLU A 314 -7.85 7.76 -20.52
C GLU A 314 -7.42 7.17 -21.87
N GLY A 315 -6.62 6.10 -21.88
CA GLY A 315 -6.30 5.34 -23.10
C GLY A 315 -7.38 4.33 -23.50
N GLU A 316 -8.30 4.01 -22.60
CA GLU A 316 -9.33 2.96 -22.77
C GLU A 316 -10.72 3.53 -23.12
N SER A 317 -10.87 4.86 -23.26
CA SER A 317 -12.15 5.52 -23.59
C SER A 317 -12.58 5.37 -25.06
N GLY A 318 -12.41 4.19 -25.65
CA GLY A 318 -13.19 3.78 -26.81
C GLY A 318 -14.61 3.44 -26.35
N GLU A 319 -15.61 4.09 -26.92
CA GLU A 319 -17.04 3.84 -26.67
C GLU A 319 -17.34 2.33 -26.67
N VAL A 320 -17.65 1.79 -25.49
CA VAL A 320 -18.31 0.48 -25.39
C VAL A 320 -19.80 0.76 -25.46
N ASP A 321 -20.36 0.46 -26.62
CA ASP A 321 -21.78 0.60 -26.95
C ASP A 321 -22.62 -0.26 -25.97
N ALA A 322 -23.25 0.39 -25.00
CA ALA A 322 -24.14 -0.26 -24.04
C ALA A 322 -25.49 -0.55 -24.74
N GLY A 323 -25.59 -1.71 -25.36
CA GLY A 323 -26.85 -2.20 -25.93
C GLY A 323 -27.93 -2.40 -24.85
N PRO A 324 -29.21 -2.22 -25.18
CA PRO A 324 -30.30 -2.38 -24.22
C PRO A 324 -30.59 -3.86 -23.99
N THR A 325 -30.51 -4.33 -22.74
CA THR A 325 -31.05 -5.63 -22.35
C THR A 325 -32.27 -5.43 -21.46
N ALA A 326 -33.38 -6.04 -21.88
CA ALA A 326 -34.66 -6.02 -21.20
C ALA A 326 -34.63 -6.93 -19.96
N PHE A 327 -34.23 -6.37 -18.83
CA PHE A 327 -34.45 -6.85 -17.47
C PHE A 327 -34.31 -5.63 -16.56
N ASP A 328 -35.02 -5.54 -15.43
CA ASP A 328 -34.68 -4.56 -14.40
C ASP A 328 -33.29 -4.97 -13.86
N ALA A 329 -32.23 -4.45 -14.50
CA ALA A 329 -30.85 -4.85 -14.29
C ALA A 329 -30.46 -4.82 -12.81
N ASP A 330 -31.07 -3.89 -12.08
CA ASP A 330 -30.90 -3.66 -10.65
C ASP A 330 -31.32 -4.86 -9.79
N ASP A 331 -32.42 -5.57 -10.11
CA ASP A 331 -32.89 -6.74 -9.34
C ASP A 331 -32.00 -7.98 -9.56
N ALA A 332 -31.52 -8.17 -10.78
CA ALA A 332 -30.62 -9.28 -11.09
C ALA A 332 -29.25 -9.08 -10.44
N GLU A 333 -28.73 -7.86 -10.45
CA GLU A 333 -27.46 -7.53 -9.80
C GLU A 333 -27.54 -7.72 -8.28
N ASP A 334 -28.62 -7.27 -7.64
CA ASP A 334 -28.80 -7.45 -6.19
C ASP A 334 -28.87 -8.93 -5.79
N LYS A 335 -29.57 -9.76 -6.57
CA LYS A 335 -29.61 -11.20 -6.30
C LYS A 335 -28.25 -11.88 -6.49
N VAL A 336 -27.48 -11.48 -7.50
CA VAL A 336 -26.10 -11.97 -7.70
C VAL A 336 -25.19 -11.53 -6.56
N TRP A 337 -25.38 -10.32 -6.05
CA TRP A 337 -24.72 -9.82 -4.84
C TRP A 337 -25.04 -10.66 -3.61
N ARG A 338 -26.31 -11.02 -3.40
CA ARG A 338 -26.72 -11.91 -2.29
C ARG A 338 -26.06 -13.29 -2.36
N ILE A 339 -25.89 -13.85 -3.57
CA ILE A 339 -25.16 -15.13 -3.74
C ILE A 339 -23.69 -14.97 -3.35
N PHE A 340 -23.05 -13.88 -3.81
CA PHE A 340 -21.67 -13.56 -3.47
C PHE A 340 -21.47 -13.46 -1.95
N LEU A 341 -22.35 -12.70 -1.30
CA LEU A 341 -22.35 -12.52 0.15
C LEU A 341 -22.55 -13.83 0.90
N LYS A 342 -23.58 -14.62 0.56
CA LYS A 342 -23.87 -15.88 1.26
C LYS A 342 -22.66 -16.80 1.26
N ALA A 343 -22.02 -16.95 0.10
CA ALA A 343 -20.88 -17.83 -0.06
C ALA A 343 -19.66 -17.36 0.78
N ASN A 344 -19.40 -16.05 0.82
CA ASN A 344 -18.30 -15.49 1.60
C ASN A 344 -18.58 -15.46 3.11
N LEU A 345 -19.78 -15.08 3.54
CA LEU A 345 -20.15 -15.04 4.95
C LEU A 345 -20.15 -16.44 5.60
N THR A 346 -20.51 -17.47 4.82
CA THR A 346 -20.52 -18.86 5.31
C THR A 346 -19.10 -19.41 5.50
N ASN A 347 -18.16 -19.08 4.61
CA ASN A 347 -16.83 -19.71 4.59
C ASN A 347 -15.70 -18.82 5.11
N ASN A 348 -15.86 -17.50 5.03
CA ASN A 348 -14.82 -16.50 5.29
C ASN A 348 -15.43 -15.14 5.72
N PRO A 349 -16.20 -15.08 6.83
CA PRO A 349 -16.89 -13.85 7.23
C PRO A 349 -15.94 -12.68 7.56
N ARG A 350 -14.65 -12.96 7.81
CA ARG A 350 -13.64 -11.91 8.04
C ARG A 350 -13.29 -11.11 6.78
N ASP A 351 -13.55 -11.66 5.60
CA ASP A 351 -13.28 -11.00 4.33
C ASP A 351 -14.42 -11.31 3.36
N TRP A 352 -15.58 -10.71 3.65
CA TRP A 352 -16.82 -10.90 2.90
C TRP A 352 -16.80 -10.18 1.54
N GLN A 353 -15.89 -9.21 1.37
CA GLN A 353 -15.72 -8.41 0.15
C GLN A 353 -14.96 -9.16 -0.95
N ALA A 354 -14.22 -10.22 -0.60
CA ALA A 354 -13.37 -10.92 -1.55
C ALA A 354 -13.55 -12.45 -1.49
N MET A 355 -14.04 -13.01 -2.58
CA MET A 355 -14.34 -14.44 -2.73
C MET A 355 -13.10 -15.26 -3.08
N ARG A 356 -12.88 -16.39 -2.42
CA ARG A 356 -11.80 -17.30 -2.81
C ARG A 356 -12.31 -18.33 -3.82
N LYS A 357 -11.36 -19.04 -4.42
CA LYS A 357 -11.63 -20.10 -5.40
C LYS A 357 -12.62 -21.16 -4.89
N ARG A 358 -12.50 -21.53 -3.62
CA ARG A 358 -13.31 -22.59 -3.01
C ARG A 358 -14.79 -22.21 -3.01
N GLU A 359 -15.11 -20.96 -2.68
CA GLU A 359 -16.47 -20.44 -2.60
C GLU A 359 -17.13 -20.42 -3.98
N LEU A 360 -16.42 -19.95 -5.03
CA LEU A 360 -16.90 -20.02 -6.41
C LEU A 360 -17.17 -21.47 -6.84
N VAL A 361 -16.27 -22.40 -6.52
CA VAL A 361 -16.46 -23.83 -6.81
C VAL A 361 -17.68 -24.39 -6.08
N LEU A 362 -17.94 -24.00 -4.83
CA LEU A 362 -19.12 -24.45 -4.07
C LEU A 362 -20.42 -23.94 -4.70
N ILE A 363 -20.48 -22.67 -5.11
CA ILE A 363 -21.65 -22.10 -5.81
C ILE A 363 -21.96 -22.93 -7.06
N ILE A 364 -20.94 -23.19 -7.89
CA ILE A 364 -21.12 -23.94 -9.13
C ILE A 364 -21.44 -25.42 -8.89
N ARG A 365 -20.81 -26.06 -7.89
CA ARG A 365 -21.07 -27.47 -7.55
C ARG A 365 -22.44 -27.71 -6.94
N ALA A 366 -23.03 -26.71 -6.28
CA ALA A 366 -24.42 -26.78 -5.83
C ALA A 366 -25.39 -27.00 -7.00
N GLN A 367 -25.02 -26.52 -8.19
CA GLN A 367 -25.79 -26.66 -9.42
C GLN A 367 -25.53 -28.00 -10.12
N LYS A 368 -26.08 -29.09 -9.57
CA LYS A 368 -25.88 -30.46 -10.08
C LYS A 368 -26.20 -30.66 -11.58
N LYS A 369 -27.05 -29.81 -12.15
CA LYS A 369 -27.44 -29.85 -13.57
C LYS A 369 -26.46 -29.11 -14.49
N LEU A 370 -25.54 -28.31 -13.94
CA LEU A 370 -24.53 -27.60 -14.70
C LEU A 370 -23.41 -28.57 -15.10
N ARG A 371 -23.20 -28.74 -16.41
CA ARG A 371 -22.17 -29.64 -16.96
C ARG A 371 -20.81 -28.96 -17.00
N LEU A 372 -20.31 -28.52 -15.85
CA LEU A 372 -19.01 -27.86 -15.73
C LEU A 372 -18.15 -28.60 -14.71
N MET A 373 -16.90 -28.91 -15.06
CA MET A 373 -15.99 -29.59 -14.14
C MET A 373 -15.36 -28.58 -13.18
N GLU A 374 -14.95 -29.05 -12.00
CA GLU A 374 -14.21 -28.21 -11.04
C GLU A 374 -12.91 -27.64 -11.66
N ALA A 375 -12.26 -28.40 -12.54
CA ALA A 375 -11.09 -27.94 -13.28
C ALA A 375 -11.41 -26.70 -14.14
N ASP A 376 -12.58 -26.64 -14.77
CA ASP A 376 -12.98 -25.50 -15.58
C ASP A 376 -13.19 -24.25 -14.73
N VAL A 377 -13.88 -24.40 -13.60
CA VAL A 377 -14.11 -23.31 -12.63
C VAL A 377 -12.78 -22.80 -12.07
N ASN A 378 -11.82 -23.69 -11.82
CA ASN A 378 -10.48 -23.32 -11.37
C ASN A 378 -9.73 -22.50 -12.41
N VAL A 379 -9.83 -22.87 -13.69
CA VAL A 379 -9.22 -22.09 -14.78
C VAL A 379 -9.90 -20.73 -14.90
N ILE A 380 -11.23 -20.65 -14.78
CA ILE A 380 -11.97 -19.37 -14.83
C ILE A 380 -11.53 -18.48 -13.67
N HIS A 381 -11.50 -18.98 -12.45
CA HIS A 381 -11.01 -18.21 -11.30
C HIS A 381 -9.58 -17.71 -11.54
N GLN A 382 -8.69 -18.54 -12.08
CA GLN A 382 -7.31 -18.14 -12.36
C GLN A 382 -7.20 -17.11 -13.50
N GLN A 383 -8.14 -17.11 -14.44
CA GLN A 383 -8.23 -16.10 -15.50
C GLN A 383 -8.62 -14.74 -14.91
N GLU A 384 -9.67 -14.70 -14.08
CA GLU A 384 -10.19 -13.44 -13.52
C GLU A 384 -9.33 -12.91 -12.36
N ALA A 385 -8.85 -13.77 -11.46
CA ALA A 385 -7.92 -13.41 -10.38
C ALA A 385 -6.49 -13.13 -10.90
N GLY A 386 -6.23 -13.33 -12.19
CA GLY A 386 -4.93 -13.14 -12.81
C GLY A 386 -3.85 -14.09 -12.27
N ARG A 387 -2.58 -13.65 -12.35
CA ARG A 387 -1.42 -14.51 -12.05
C ARG A 387 -1.21 -14.80 -10.56
N ASN A 388 -1.95 -14.15 -9.67
CA ASN A 388 -1.79 -14.34 -8.24
C ASN A 388 -2.78 -15.40 -7.75
N PRO A 389 -2.33 -16.63 -7.42
CA PRO A 389 -3.22 -17.68 -6.93
C PRO A 389 -3.86 -17.36 -5.56
N ALA A 390 -3.32 -16.38 -4.84
CA ALA A 390 -3.87 -15.88 -3.59
C ALA A 390 -4.84 -14.70 -3.77
N LYS A 391 -4.94 -14.13 -4.99
CA LYS A 391 -5.91 -13.06 -5.25
C LYS A 391 -7.32 -13.65 -5.14
N ARG A 392 -8.15 -12.91 -4.41
CA ARG A 392 -9.57 -13.18 -4.21
C ARG A 392 -10.35 -12.34 -5.21
N LEU A 393 -11.49 -12.85 -5.65
CA LEU A 393 -12.38 -12.18 -6.58
C LEU A 393 -13.20 -11.14 -5.82
N GLU A 394 -13.03 -9.87 -6.16
CA GLU A 394 -13.99 -8.82 -5.79
C GLU A 394 -15.31 -9.02 -6.54
N PHE A 395 -16.37 -8.29 -6.17
CA PHE A 395 -17.70 -8.52 -6.75
C PHE A 395 -17.75 -8.37 -8.28
N LYS A 396 -17.08 -7.35 -8.83
CA LYS A 396 -16.97 -7.17 -10.30
C LYS A 396 -16.25 -8.33 -10.97
N GLU A 397 -15.18 -8.83 -10.36
CA GLU A 397 -14.41 -9.96 -10.87
C GLU A 397 -15.20 -11.27 -10.77
N PHE A 398 -16.04 -11.41 -9.74
CA PHE A 398 -17.00 -12.49 -9.62
C PHE A 398 -18.08 -12.43 -10.71
N GLN A 399 -18.63 -11.25 -11.03
CA GLN A 399 -19.55 -11.08 -12.17
C GLN A 399 -18.89 -11.49 -13.49
N CYS A 400 -17.63 -11.10 -13.72
CA CYS A 400 -16.84 -11.56 -14.87
C CYS A 400 -16.64 -13.08 -14.86
N ALA A 401 -16.33 -13.67 -13.71
CA ALA A 401 -16.20 -15.12 -13.55
C ALA A 401 -17.51 -15.84 -13.88
N LEU A 402 -18.67 -15.31 -13.47
CA LEU A 402 -19.98 -15.87 -13.83
C LEU A 402 -20.25 -15.79 -15.33
N ARG A 403 -19.89 -14.70 -16.00
CA ARG A 403 -19.95 -14.60 -17.47
C ARG A 403 -19.08 -15.68 -18.13
N SER A 404 -17.85 -15.86 -17.65
CA SER A 404 -16.93 -16.91 -18.13
C SER A 404 -17.47 -18.32 -17.88
N VAL A 405 -18.10 -18.58 -16.74
CA VAL A 405 -18.82 -19.83 -16.42
C VAL A 405 -19.96 -20.04 -17.39
N ALA A 406 -20.79 -19.02 -17.62
CA ALA A 406 -21.94 -19.08 -18.50
C ALA A 406 -21.54 -19.42 -19.94
N LYS A 407 -20.50 -18.76 -20.49
CA LYS A 407 -19.98 -19.05 -21.83
C LYS A 407 -19.56 -20.51 -22.00
N ARG A 408 -18.90 -21.08 -21.00
CA ARG A 408 -18.45 -22.48 -21.04
C ARG A 408 -19.59 -23.48 -20.87
N ALA A 409 -20.54 -23.17 -19.98
CA ALA A 409 -21.69 -24.04 -19.71
C ALA A 409 -22.72 -24.02 -20.86
N PHE A 410 -22.86 -22.88 -21.54
CA PHE A 410 -23.90 -22.62 -22.55
C PHE A 410 -23.30 -22.08 -23.86
N PRO A 411 -22.48 -22.87 -24.57
CA PRO A 411 -21.77 -22.41 -25.75
C PRO A 411 -22.66 -22.14 -26.96
N LYS A 412 -23.94 -22.57 -26.95
CA LYS A 412 -24.90 -22.24 -28.02
C LYS A 412 -25.47 -20.85 -27.81
N GLU A 413 -25.88 -20.57 -26.59
CA GLU A 413 -26.43 -19.29 -26.14
C GLU A 413 -25.35 -18.20 -26.18
N ALA A 414 -24.11 -18.53 -25.84
CA ALA A 414 -22.97 -17.61 -25.94
C ALA A 414 -22.63 -17.22 -27.39
N LYS A 415 -23.07 -17.99 -28.40
CA LYS A 415 -22.96 -17.58 -29.81
C LYS A 415 -23.99 -16.53 -30.19
N GLU A 416 -25.12 -16.48 -29.49
CA GLU A 416 -26.14 -15.45 -29.70
C GLU A 416 -25.73 -14.15 -29.01
N SER A 417 -25.43 -14.24 -27.70
CA SER A 417 -24.83 -13.17 -26.91
C SER A 417 -24.31 -13.72 -25.59
N ASP A 418 -23.24 -13.11 -25.07
CA ASP A 418 -22.73 -13.40 -23.73
C ASP A 418 -23.81 -13.16 -22.65
N ASP A 419 -24.67 -12.16 -22.85
CA ASP A 419 -25.75 -11.83 -21.91
C ASP A 419 -26.86 -12.90 -21.93
N THR A 420 -27.12 -13.54 -23.08
CA THR A 420 -28.08 -14.65 -23.18
C THR A 420 -27.58 -15.86 -22.40
N ALA A 421 -26.29 -16.18 -22.52
CA ALA A 421 -25.67 -17.24 -21.74
C ALA A 421 -25.70 -16.92 -20.24
N LEU A 422 -25.36 -15.69 -19.84
CA LEU A 422 -25.38 -15.26 -18.45
C LEU A 422 -26.80 -15.33 -17.88
N SER A 423 -27.79 -14.79 -18.59
CA SER A 423 -29.20 -14.81 -18.19
C SER A 423 -29.70 -16.24 -17.98
N LYS A 424 -29.27 -17.18 -18.83
CA LYS A 424 -29.56 -18.60 -18.66
C LYS A 424 -28.91 -19.18 -17.40
N LEU A 425 -27.63 -18.89 -17.14
CA LEU A 425 -26.96 -19.34 -15.92
C LEU A 425 -27.68 -18.82 -14.66
N LEU A 426 -28.01 -17.52 -14.65
CA LEU A 426 -28.68 -16.88 -13.53
C LEU A 426 -30.09 -17.45 -13.32
N ASN A 427 -30.95 -17.39 -14.33
CA ASN A 427 -32.37 -17.71 -14.19
C ASN A 427 -32.66 -19.22 -14.08
N ASP A 428 -31.85 -20.08 -14.69
CA ASP A 428 -32.12 -21.52 -14.68
C ASP A 428 -31.43 -22.29 -13.56
N PHE A 429 -30.38 -21.71 -12.96
CA PHE A 429 -29.54 -22.42 -12.00
C PHE A 429 -29.36 -21.62 -10.70
N LEU A 430 -28.75 -20.43 -10.78
CA LEU A 430 -28.32 -19.72 -9.58
C LEU A 430 -29.48 -19.08 -8.80
N LEU A 431 -30.36 -18.36 -9.48
CA LEU A 431 -31.46 -17.60 -8.86
C LEU A 431 -32.68 -18.45 -8.47
N LYS A 432 -32.75 -19.70 -8.94
CA LYS A 432 -33.81 -20.66 -8.57
C LYS A 432 -33.52 -21.40 -7.26
N THR A 433 -32.30 -21.27 -6.73
CA THR A 433 -31.87 -22.00 -5.54
C THR A 433 -31.89 -21.06 -4.34
N ASP A 434 -33.00 -21.03 -3.60
CA ASP A 434 -33.15 -20.15 -2.43
C ASP A 434 -32.02 -20.37 -1.40
N ASP A 435 -31.52 -21.60 -1.27
CA ASP A 435 -30.40 -21.95 -0.38
C ASP A 435 -29.09 -21.17 -0.68
N LEU A 436 -28.93 -20.65 -1.90
CA LEU A 436 -27.75 -19.88 -2.31
C LEU A 436 -27.88 -18.38 -2.03
N LEU A 437 -29.10 -17.89 -1.77
CA LEU A 437 -29.33 -16.48 -1.52
C LEU A 437 -29.05 -16.17 -0.05
N HIS A 438 -28.37 -15.04 0.18
CA HIS A 438 -28.31 -14.44 1.50
C HIS A 438 -29.72 -13.94 1.85
N GLU A 439 -30.25 -14.43 2.96
CA GLU A 439 -31.48 -13.90 3.55
C GLU A 439 -31.13 -12.53 4.13
N GLU A 440 -31.61 -11.49 3.44
CA GLU A 440 -31.44 -10.13 3.91
C GLU A 440 -32.09 -9.99 5.27
N LEU A 441 -31.37 -9.37 6.19
CA LEU A 441 -31.91 -8.99 7.49
C LEU A 441 -32.85 -7.81 7.30
N PHE A 442 -34.10 -8.16 7.00
CA PHE A 442 -35.19 -7.22 6.87
C PHE A 442 -35.44 -6.53 8.22
N ILE A 443 -35.36 -5.21 8.21
CA ILE A 443 -35.82 -4.36 9.31
C ILE A 443 -37.14 -3.77 8.82
N SER A 444 -38.24 -4.06 9.51
CA SER A 444 -39.52 -3.43 9.17
C SER A 444 -39.43 -1.92 9.40
N ASP A 445 -40.23 -1.13 8.69
CA ASP A 445 -40.29 0.32 8.93
C ASP A 445 -40.68 0.64 10.39
N GLU A 446 -41.53 -0.20 10.99
CA GLU A 446 -41.91 -0.10 12.39
C GLU A 446 -40.72 -0.36 13.33
N ASP A 447 -39.95 -1.44 13.09
CA ASP A 447 -38.74 -1.74 13.85
C ASP A 447 -37.69 -0.63 13.70
N TRP A 448 -37.53 -0.09 12.49
CA TRP A 448 -36.58 0.98 12.22
C TRP A 448 -36.98 2.28 12.91
N GLU A 449 -38.23 2.72 12.84
CA GLU A 449 -38.66 3.94 13.52
C GLU A 449 -38.60 3.78 15.05
N ALA A 450 -38.99 2.63 15.60
CA ALA A 450 -38.83 2.33 17.03
C ALA A 450 -37.35 2.32 17.46
N ALA A 451 -36.47 1.74 16.65
CA ALA A 451 -35.03 1.75 16.87
C ALA A 451 -34.44 3.15 16.76
N LYS A 452 -34.90 3.94 15.79
CA LYS A 452 -34.39 5.28 15.48
C LYS A 452 -34.68 6.26 16.61
N GLU A 453 -35.92 6.29 17.12
CA GLU A 453 -36.28 7.10 18.30
C GLU A 453 -35.37 6.77 19.48
N TRP A 454 -35.09 5.48 19.70
CA TRP A 454 -34.20 5.06 20.77
C TRP A 454 -32.74 5.46 20.52
N LEU A 455 -32.24 5.24 19.30
CA LEU A 455 -30.87 5.57 18.90
C LEU A 455 -30.61 7.08 18.91
N ASP A 456 -31.63 7.92 18.72
CA ASP A 456 -31.50 9.38 18.78
C ASP A 456 -31.09 9.89 20.17
N PHE A 457 -31.48 9.20 21.26
CA PHE A 457 -30.95 9.51 22.60
C PHE A 457 -29.43 9.32 22.67
N PHE A 458 -28.89 8.40 21.88
CA PHE A 458 -27.47 8.05 21.84
C PHE A 458 -26.72 8.71 20.67
N ASP A 459 -27.33 9.63 19.92
CA ASP A 459 -26.74 10.15 18.69
C ASP A 459 -25.37 10.81 18.92
N ALA A 460 -25.29 11.73 19.88
CA ALA A 460 -24.03 12.40 20.22
C ALA A 460 -22.92 11.43 20.69
N PRO A 461 -23.15 10.52 21.64
CA PRO A 461 -22.11 9.56 22.04
C PRO A 461 -21.75 8.57 20.92
N LEU A 462 -22.73 8.06 20.16
CA LEU A 462 -22.47 7.14 19.05
C LEU A 462 -21.67 7.81 17.93
N LYS A 463 -21.94 9.07 17.57
CA LYS A 463 -21.12 9.81 16.59
C LYS A 463 -19.65 9.89 16.98
N ARG A 464 -19.37 10.02 18.28
CA ARG A 464 -17.98 10.09 18.78
C ARG A 464 -17.30 8.73 18.79
N ILE A 465 -18.04 7.69 19.18
CA ILE A 465 -17.56 6.30 19.09
C ILE A 465 -17.29 5.95 17.62
N PHE A 466 -18.24 6.25 16.73
CA PHE A 466 -18.10 6.08 15.29
C PHE A 466 -16.88 6.81 14.77
N SER A 467 -16.73 8.11 15.10
CA SER A 467 -15.59 8.94 14.66
C SER A 467 -14.22 8.46 15.16
N PHE A 468 -14.18 7.67 16.25
CA PHE A 468 -12.95 7.05 16.72
C PHE A 468 -12.53 5.87 15.84
N PHE A 469 -13.48 5.00 15.49
CA PHE A 469 -13.22 3.81 14.69
C PHE A 469 -13.19 4.11 13.18
N ALA A 470 -14.00 5.07 12.71
CA ALA A 470 -14.04 5.45 11.32
C ALA A 470 -12.78 6.20 10.90
N THR A 471 -12.21 5.81 9.77
CA THR A 471 -11.12 6.56 9.14
C THR A 471 -11.66 7.80 8.45
N PHE A 472 -10.88 8.89 8.46
CA PHE A 472 -11.18 10.04 7.59
C PHE A 472 -11.20 9.56 6.14
N ALA A 473 -12.29 9.87 5.45
CA ALA A 473 -12.44 9.63 4.03
C ALA A 473 -11.29 10.31 3.30
N THR A 474 -10.60 9.54 2.48
CA THR A 474 -9.70 10.02 1.43
C THR A 474 -10.45 11.00 0.53
N ASP A 475 -9.75 11.88 -0.19
CA ASP A 475 -10.41 12.85 -1.06
C ASP A 475 -11.20 12.19 -2.20
N HIS A 476 -10.87 10.94 -2.56
CA HIS A 476 -11.69 10.11 -3.45
C HIS A 476 -13.00 9.70 -2.78
N GLU A 477 -12.93 9.13 -1.57
CA GLU A 477 -14.10 8.75 -0.79
C GLU A 477 -14.98 9.98 -0.50
N LYS A 478 -14.40 11.16 -0.26
CA LYS A 478 -15.16 12.43 -0.15
C LYS A 478 -15.90 12.77 -1.44
N LYS A 479 -15.25 12.73 -2.61
CA LYS A 479 -15.90 13.00 -3.90
C LYS A 479 -16.98 11.98 -4.26
N VAL A 480 -16.86 10.75 -3.80
CA VAL A 480 -17.88 9.70 -3.95
C VAL A 480 -19.04 9.99 -3.00
N LEU A 481 -18.76 10.23 -1.72
CA LEU A 481 -19.75 10.64 -0.71
C LEU A 481 -20.49 11.91 -1.13
N GLU A 482 -19.81 12.91 -1.68
CA GLU A 482 -20.40 14.14 -2.20
C GLU A 482 -21.30 13.90 -3.41
N ARG A 483 -20.96 12.94 -4.29
CA ARG A 483 -21.81 12.53 -5.41
C ARG A 483 -23.08 11.81 -4.93
N HIS A 484 -22.96 10.94 -3.92
CA HIS A 484 -24.12 10.28 -3.32
C HIS A 484 -24.97 11.25 -2.49
N ALA A 485 -24.35 12.15 -1.72
CA ALA A 485 -25.04 13.18 -0.96
C ALA A 485 -25.70 14.24 -1.85
N ALA A 486 -25.20 14.45 -3.07
CA ALA A 486 -25.89 15.27 -4.07
C ALA A 486 -27.11 14.57 -4.70
N GLN A 487 -27.19 13.23 -4.60
CA GLN A 487 -28.35 12.44 -5.03
C GLN A 487 -29.38 12.24 -3.92
N GLU A 488 -28.95 12.19 -2.66
CA GLU A 488 -29.82 12.12 -1.48
C GLU A 488 -29.91 13.51 -0.82
N GLU A 489 -30.96 14.28 -1.15
CA GLU A 489 -31.19 15.61 -0.57
C GLU A 489 -31.12 15.60 0.96
N GLY A 490 -30.07 16.21 1.54
CA GLY A 490 -30.10 16.71 2.91
C GLY A 490 -29.11 16.12 3.91
N ILE A 491 -28.17 15.26 3.53
CA ILE A 491 -27.23 14.69 4.51
C ILE A 491 -25.88 15.39 4.48
N ASN A 492 -25.63 16.26 5.47
CA ASN A 492 -24.30 16.77 5.84
C ASN A 492 -23.48 15.61 6.45
N GLN A 493 -23.16 14.58 5.66
CA GLN A 493 -22.38 13.45 6.14
C GLN A 493 -20.95 13.91 6.45
N GLN A 494 -20.55 13.72 7.71
CA GLN A 494 -19.14 13.85 8.08
C GLN A 494 -18.32 12.91 7.20
N THR A 495 -17.19 13.41 6.70
CA THR A 495 -16.26 12.77 5.76
C THR A 495 -15.55 11.56 6.37
N CYS A 496 -16.25 10.65 7.04
CA CYS A 496 -15.68 9.51 7.75
C CYS A 496 -16.45 8.24 7.35
N SER A 497 -15.72 7.19 7.01
CA SER A 497 -16.26 5.88 6.64
C SER A 497 -15.65 4.83 7.57
N MET A 498 -16.50 3.99 8.16
CA MET A 498 -16.07 2.87 9.00
C MET A 498 -15.91 1.61 8.15
N LYS A 499 -14.67 1.24 7.84
CA LYS A 499 -14.38 0.04 7.04
C LYS A 499 -14.70 -1.22 7.85
N TRP A 500 -14.86 -2.34 7.16
CA TRP A 500 -15.19 -3.62 7.81
C TRP A 500 -14.21 -4.00 8.94
N ALA A 501 -12.91 -3.80 8.74
CA ALA A 501 -11.90 -4.05 9.77
C ALA A 501 -12.10 -3.18 11.02
N ASP A 502 -12.46 -1.90 10.83
CA ASP A 502 -12.73 -0.97 11.92
C ASP A 502 -14.03 -1.30 12.64
N PHE A 503 -15.05 -1.74 11.90
CA PHE A 503 -16.29 -2.24 12.49
C PHE A 503 -16.09 -3.53 13.29
N LEU A 504 -15.24 -4.44 12.84
CA LEU A 504 -14.85 -5.61 13.63
C LEU A 504 -14.10 -5.20 14.91
N ASN A 505 -13.24 -4.19 14.84
CA ASN A 505 -12.59 -3.63 16.02
C ASN A 505 -13.64 -3.05 16.98
N PHE A 506 -14.59 -2.26 16.48
CA PHE A 506 -15.72 -1.76 17.26
C PHE A 506 -16.49 -2.91 17.94
N CYS A 507 -16.88 -3.94 17.18
CA CYS A 507 -17.60 -5.12 17.70
C CYS A 507 -16.81 -5.88 18.76
N ALA A 508 -15.48 -5.96 18.62
CA ALA A 508 -14.63 -6.57 19.64
C ALA A 508 -14.55 -5.70 20.90
N CYS A 509 -14.48 -4.38 20.75
CA CYS A 509 -14.44 -3.43 21.87
C CYS A 509 -15.76 -3.42 22.65
N SER A 510 -16.88 -3.52 21.95
CA SER A 510 -18.22 -3.56 22.53
C SER A 510 -18.68 -4.98 22.89
N ASN A 511 -17.83 -5.99 22.65
CA ASN A 511 -18.10 -7.42 22.86
C ASN A 511 -19.38 -7.91 22.16
N LEU A 512 -19.72 -7.32 21.02
CA LEU A 512 -20.76 -7.83 20.13
C LEU A 512 -20.30 -9.11 19.43
N SER A 513 -18.99 -9.28 19.21
CA SER A 513 -18.40 -10.51 18.68
C SER A 513 -17.70 -11.31 19.77
N SER A 514 -18.05 -12.58 19.97
CA SER A 514 -17.20 -13.48 20.75
C SER A 514 -16.10 -13.98 19.81
N GLY A 515 -14.92 -13.36 19.86
CA GLY A 515 -13.76 -13.81 19.06
C GLY A 515 -13.40 -15.29 19.24
N THR A 516 -13.97 -15.95 20.26
CA THR A 516 -13.74 -17.34 20.67
C THR A 516 -15.01 -18.20 20.81
N GLY A 517 -16.20 -17.71 20.42
CA GLY A 517 -17.42 -18.54 20.37
C GLY A 517 -17.96 -19.05 21.72
N THR A 518 -17.54 -18.49 22.85
CA THR A 518 -17.84 -19.02 24.20
C THR A 518 -18.80 -18.17 25.03
N ALA A 519 -19.12 -16.95 24.60
CA ALA A 519 -20.16 -16.14 25.26
C ALA A 519 -21.51 -16.43 24.59
N LEU A 520 -22.47 -16.95 25.38
CA LEU A 520 -23.85 -17.23 24.95
C LEU A 520 -24.58 -16.00 24.37
N THR A 521 -24.09 -14.80 24.65
CA THR A 521 -24.72 -13.51 24.28
C THR A 521 -23.94 -12.75 23.21
N ALA A 522 -23.23 -13.42 22.30
CA ALA A 522 -22.41 -12.73 21.31
C ALA A 522 -22.72 -13.20 19.88
N LEU A 523 -22.76 -12.24 18.96
CA LEU A 523 -23.03 -12.48 17.55
C LEU A 523 -21.86 -13.23 16.89
N SER A 524 -22.21 -14.17 16.02
CA SER A 524 -21.24 -14.82 15.15
C SER A 524 -20.67 -13.82 14.15
N LEU A 525 -19.45 -14.08 13.63
CA LEU A 525 -18.87 -13.24 12.59
C LEU A 525 -19.73 -13.21 11.31
N SER A 526 -20.46 -14.29 11.01
CA SER A 526 -21.41 -14.33 9.89
C SER A 526 -22.60 -13.42 10.13
N HIS A 527 -23.15 -13.36 11.36
CA HIS A 527 -24.22 -12.42 11.72
C HIS A 527 -23.77 -10.97 11.59
N LEU A 528 -22.57 -10.66 12.07
CA LEU A 528 -21.99 -9.30 11.96
C LEU A 528 -21.71 -8.91 10.52
N GLY A 529 -21.19 -9.84 9.71
CA GLY A 529 -20.91 -9.60 8.30
C GLY A 529 -22.20 -9.42 7.48
N ALA A 530 -23.26 -10.19 7.78
CA ALA A 530 -24.59 -10.01 7.20
C ALA A 530 -25.16 -8.62 7.53
N ALA A 531 -25.18 -8.25 8.81
CA ALA A 531 -25.68 -6.95 9.25
C ALA A 531 -24.92 -5.79 8.59
N PHE A 532 -23.60 -5.91 8.46
CA PHE A 532 -22.76 -4.92 7.79
C PHE A 532 -23.06 -4.82 6.29
N ALA A 533 -23.06 -5.95 5.58
CA ALA A 533 -23.26 -5.99 4.13
C ALA A 533 -24.67 -5.51 3.73
N ASP A 534 -25.70 -5.93 4.47
CA ASP A 534 -27.10 -5.51 4.24
C ASP A 534 -27.31 -4.01 4.53
N SER A 535 -26.41 -3.37 5.27
CA SER A 535 -26.46 -1.93 5.56
C SER A 535 -25.82 -1.07 4.50
N ILE A 536 -24.88 -1.61 3.72
CA ILE A 536 -24.25 -0.91 2.60
C ILE A 536 -25.09 -1.06 1.32
N GLY A 537 -25.69 -2.24 1.12
CA GLY A 537 -26.40 -2.57 -0.12
C GLY A 537 -25.45 -2.87 -1.28
N SER A 538 -25.97 -3.42 -2.38
CA SER A 538 -25.20 -3.88 -3.55
C SER A 538 -24.50 -2.76 -4.31
N THR A 539 -25.09 -1.57 -4.41
CA THR A 539 -24.59 -0.45 -5.21
C THR A 539 -23.41 0.29 -4.59
N LYS A 540 -23.23 0.25 -3.26
CA LYS A 540 -22.21 1.04 -2.53
C LYS A 540 -20.94 0.27 -2.15
N VAL A 541 -20.90 -1.04 -2.42
CA VAL A 541 -19.76 -1.92 -2.06
C VAL A 541 -18.46 -1.52 -2.78
N ASN A 542 -18.58 -1.07 -4.03
CA ASN A 542 -17.45 -0.85 -4.92
C ASN A 542 -16.79 0.53 -4.79
N ASP A 543 -17.44 1.52 -4.16
CA ASP A 543 -16.99 2.90 -4.21
C ASP A 543 -16.45 3.46 -2.86
N LEU A 544 -16.87 2.90 -1.71
CA LEU A 544 -16.43 3.38 -0.38
C LEU A 544 -15.98 2.27 0.59
N GLY A 545 -16.46 1.04 0.42
CA GLY A 545 -16.06 -0.12 1.24
C GLY A 545 -16.30 -0.02 2.75
N GLY A 546 -17.06 0.97 3.23
CA GLY A 546 -17.31 1.19 4.66
C GLY A 546 -18.62 1.93 4.94
N LEU A 547 -19.04 1.91 6.20
CA LEU A 547 -20.31 2.45 6.68
C LEU A 547 -20.22 3.97 6.86
N THR A 548 -21.23 4.68 6.38
CA THR A 548 -21.59 6.01 6.89
C THR A 548 -22.14 5.89 8.33
N TYR A 549 -22.29 7.02 9.02
CA TYR A 549 -22.85 6.99 10.38
C TYR A 549 -24.30 6.49 10.43
N ASP A 550 -25.13 6.84 9.43
CA ASP A 550 -26.52 6.38 9.35
C ASP A 550 -26.59 4.88 9.03
N GLU A 551 -25.72 4.40 8.14
CA GLU A 551 -25.59 2.96 7.87
C GLU A 551 -25.08 2.21 9.12
N PHE A 552 -24.16 2.79 9.89
CA PHE A 552 -23.73 2.24 11.17
C PHE A 552 -24.89 2.11 12.17
N ARG A 553 -25.79 3.09 12.25
CA ARG A 553 -27.02 2.98 13.06
C ARG A 553 -27.90 1.82 12.58
N LYS A 554 -28.08 1.65 11.27
CA LYS A 554 -28.81 0.51 10.69
C LYS A 554 -28.15 -0.83 11.02
N VAL A 555 -26.81 -0.91 10.97
CA VAL A 555 -26.06 -2.11 11.38
C VAL A 555 -26.35 -2.45 12.83
N LEU A 556 -26.34 -1.48 13.75
CA LEU A 556 -26.64 -1.72 15.16
C LEU A 556 -28.07 -2.26 15.35
N THR A 557 -29.05 -1.74 14.63
CA THR A 557 -30.43 -2.25 14.63
C THR A 557 -30.48 -3.71 14.14
N ARG A 558 -29.80 -4.04 13.04
CA ARG A 558 -29.71 -5.43 12.53
C ARG A 558 -29.01 -6.35 13.53
N CYS A 559 -27.93 -5.90 14.15
CA CYS A 559 -27.24 -6.65 15.20
C CYS A 559 -28.14 -6.93 16.40
N ALA A 560 -28.99 -5.98 16.80
CA ALA A 560 -29.94 -6.17 17.88
C ALA A 560 -31.02 -7.19 17.53
N LEU A 561 -31.52 -7.20 16.30
CA LEU A 561 -32.49 -8.21 15.83
C LEU A 561 -31.91 -9.63 15.85
N LEU A 562 -30.62 -9.77 15.54
CA LEU A 562 -29.86 -11.02 15.55
C LEU A 562 -29.40 -11.48 16.94
N PHE A 563 -29.51 -10.61 17.94
CA PHE A 563 -29.06 -10.91 19.30
C PHE A 563 -30.05 -11.87 19.94
N ASP A 564 -29.55 -12.96 20.54
CA ASP A 564 -30.34 -14.08 21.05
C ASP A 564 -31.16 -13.65 22.29
N TYR A 565 -32.33 -13.07 22.03
CA TYR A 565 -33.32 -12.64 23.01
C TYR A 565 -34.69 -13.25 22.68
N GLU A 566 -35.61 -13.25 23.64
CA GLU A 566 -36.94 -13.83 23.48
C GLU A 566 -37.67 -13.23 22.26
N GLU A 567 -38.35 -14.08 21.48
CA GLU A 567 -39.05 -13.68 20.24
C GLU A 567 -40.08 -12.57 20.47
N THR A 568 -40.57 -12.42 21.69
CA THR A 568 -41.56 -11.43 22.15
C THR A 568 -41.01 -10.01 22.34
N ASP A 569 -39.69 -9.82 22.32
CA ASP A 569 -39.08 -8.51 22.50
C ASP A 569 -39.21 -7.66 21.23
N THR A 570 -39.69 -6.42 21.38
CA THR A 570 -39.64 -5.40 20.33
C THR A 570 -38.19 -5.05 19.98
N CYS A 571 -37.94 -4.56 18.76
CA CYS A 571 -36.59 -4.16 18.33
C CYS A 571 -35.92 -3.18 19.32
N ARG A 572 -36.70 -2.26 19.88
CA ARG A 572 -36.25 -1.34 20.93
C ARG A 572 -35.72 -2.07 22.17
N ILE A 573 -36.45 -3.06 22.68
CA ILE A 573 -36.03 -3.83 23.87
C ILE A 573 -34.75 -4.61 23.57
N ARG A 574 -34.63 -5.20 22.37
CA ARG A 574 -33.40 -5.90 21.95
C ARG A 574 -32.20 -4.96 21.86
N LEU A 575 -32.39 -3.75 21.31
CA LEU A 575 -31.36 -2.71 21.24
C LEU A 575 -30.91 -2.27 22.63
N GLU A 576 -31.85 -2.06 23.53
CA GLU A 576 -31.58 -1.69 24.93
C GLU A 576 -30.76 -2.76 25.65
N LYS A 577 -31.17 -4.03 25.57
CA LYS A 577 -30.41 -5.15 26.16
C LYS A 577 -29.01 -5.26 25.54
N MET A 578 -28.89 -5.09 24.22
CA MET A 578 -27.59 -5.04 23.54
C MET A 578 -26.74 -3.86 24.04
N PHE A 579 -27.31 -2.68 24.23
CA PHE A 579 -26.58 -1.49 24.71
C PHE A 579 -26.13 -1.63 26.17
N LEU A 580 -26.93 -2.30 27.02
CA LEU A 580 -26.53 -2.70 28.37
C LEU A 580 -25.32 -3.64 28.34
N HIS A 581 -25.31 -4.63 27.45
CA HIS A 581 -24.15 -5.49 27.25
C HIS A 581 -22.91 -4.71 26.80
N MET A 582 -23.06 -3.81 25.81
CA MET A 582 -21.96 -2.97 25.31
C MET A 582 -21.39 -2.04 26.41
N CYS A 583 -22.26 -1.44 27.23
CA CYS A 583 -21.88 -0.54 28.32
C CYS A 583 -20.93 -1.21 29.32
N ASN A 584 -21.29 -2.41 29.79
CA ASN A 584 -20.48 -3.19 30.72
C ASN A 584 -19.09 -3.51 30.12
N GLN A 585 -19.04 -3.70 28.81
CA GLN A 585 -17.84 -4.13 28.12
C GLN A 585 -16.91 -2.97 27.82
N PHE A 586 -17.44 -1.81 27.40
CA PHE A 586 -16.65 -0.60 27.22
C PHE A 586 -15.90 -0.19 28.48
N GLN A 587 -16.48 -0.40 29.66
CA GLN A 587 -15.79 -0.11 30.94
C GLN A 587 -14.50 -0.93 31.12
N THR A 588 -14.44 -2.14 30.57
CA THR A 588 -13.30 -3.05 30.74
C THR A 588 -12.35 -3.04 29.53
N SER A 589 -12.88 -2.90 28.31
CA SER A 589 -12.12 -3.00 27.06
C SER A 589 -11.43 -1.69 26.69
N VAL A 590 -12.10 -0.55 26.86
CA VAL A 590 -11.58 0.77 26.43
C VAL A 590 -10.29 1.15 27.15
N PRO A 591 -10.17 0.98 28.49
CA PRO A 591 -8.89 1.21 29.17
C PRO A 591 -7.77 0.31 28.64
N ARG A 592 -8.05 -0.96 28.33
CA ARG A 592 -7.06 -1.89 27.75
C ARG A 592 -6.61 -1.43 26.38
N ILE A 593 -7.53 -1.05 25.49
CA ILE A 593 -7.19 -0.57 24.14
C ILE A 593 -6.33 0.69 24.18
N ILE A 594 -6.66 1.62 25.08
CA ILE A 594 -5.90 2.85 25.27
C ILE A 594 -4.51 2.54 25.84
N ASN A 595 -4.42 1.63 26.82
CA ASN A 595 -3.16 1.24 27.45
C ASN A 595 -2.27 0.42 26.51
N ASP A 596 -2.83 -0.54 25.76
CA ASP A 596 -2.11 -1.34 24.75
C ASP A 596 -1.62 -0.43 23.61
N GLY A 597 -2.39 0.60 23.26
CA GLY A 597 -1.97 1.65 22.33
C GLY A 597 -0.84 2.52 22.90
N ALA A 598 -0.83 2.78 24.21
CA ALA A 598 0.20 3.58 24.88
C ALA A 598 1.49 2.79 25.16
N GLU A 599 1.42 1.51 25.51
CA GLU A 599 2.58 0.64 25.76
C GLU A 599 3.36 0.34 24.47
N ARG A 600 2.67 0.25 23.33
CA ARG A 600 3.32 0.17 22.00
C ARG A 600 4.14 1.43 21.64
N VAL A 601 3.87 2.56 22.30
CA VAL A 601 4.63 3.82 22.15
C VAL A 601 5.75 3.93 23.22
N GLY A 602 5.65 3.19 24.33
CA GLY A 602 6.53 3.32 25.50
C GLY A 602 7.92 2.67 25.40
N ALA A 603 8.14 1.75 24.47
CA ALA A 603 9.41 1.00 24.38
C ALA A 603 10.47 1.63 23.44
N GLY A 604 10.16 2.74 22.76
CA GLY A 604 11.08 3.32 21.77
C GLY A 604 10.84 4.80 21.50
N GLY A 605 11.32 5.66 22.40
CA GLY A 605 11.54 7.09 22.14
C GLY A 605 10.29 7.96 21.99
N GLN A 606 10.18 8.99 22.84
CA GLN A 606 9.18 10.05 22.72
C GLN A 606 9.25 10.71 21.33
N THR A 607 8.35 10.31 20.43
CA THR A 607 8.15 10.94 19.11
C THR A 607 6.71 11.46 19.00
N ALA A 608 6.54 12.52 18.22
CA ALA A 608 5.34 13.35 18.15
C ALA A 608 4.05 12.65 17.63
N GLY A 609 4.06 11.35 17.36
CA GLY A 609 2.89 10.53 17.00
C GLY A 609 1.96 10.19 18.18
N GLY A 610 2.40 10.37 19.42
CA GLY A 610 1.56 10.14 20.61
C GLY A 610 0.39 11.13 20.75
N ARG A 611 0.37 12.26 20.02
CA ARG A 611 -0.68 13.27 20.16
C ARG A 611 -1.99 12.92 19.44
N ASN A 612 -1.97 12.24 18.29
CA ASN A 612 -3.21 11.88 17.57
C ASN A 612 -3.97 10.70 18.21
N ILE A 613 -3.26 9.77 18.85
CA ILE A 613 -3.89 8.73 19.68
C ILE A 613 -4.49 9.38 20.95
N SER A 614 -3.87 10.44 21.48
CA SER A 614 -4.39 11.14 22.67
C SER A 614 -5.70 11.91 22.41
N THR A 615 -5.86 12.55 21.25
CA THR A 615 -7.08 13.30 20.91
C THR A 615 -8.23 12.37 20.57
N ASN A 616 -7.99 11.31 19.79
CA ASN A 616 -9.03 10.36 19.42
C ASN A 616 -9.41 9.44 20.60
N GLY A 617 -8.44 8.99 21.40
CA GLY A 617 -8.74 8.26 22.64
C GLY A 617 -9.58 9.08 23.62
N GLY A 618 -9.36 10.40 23.68
CA GLY A 618 -10.23 11.33 24.42
C GLY A 618 -11.67 11.36 23.89
N LEU A 619 -11.87 11.35 22.57
CA LEU A 619 -13.20 11.26 21.95
C LEU A 619 -13.90 9.95 22.27
N LEU A 620 -13.19 8.81 22.20
CA LEU A 620 -13.75 7.51 22.57
C LEU A 620 -14.15 7.48 24.04
N LEU A 621 -13.27 7.88 24.96
CA LEU A 621 -13.58 7.92 26.40
C LEU A 621 -14.77 8.84 26.69
N LYS A 622 -14.83 10.01 26.06
CA LYS A 622 -15.93 10.95 26.23
C LYS A 622 -17.23 10.40 25.65
N GLY A 623 -17.17 9.78 24.47
CA GLY A 623 -18.31 9.11 23.83
C GLY A 623 -18.86 7.96 24.68
N VAL A 624 -17.99 7.10 25.20
CA VAL A 624 -18.37 5.97 26.09
C VAL A 624 -18.94 6.46 27.42
N ARG A 625 -18.36 7.50 28.04
CA ARG A 625 -18.92 8.08 29.27
C ARG A 625 -20.30 8.66 29.05
N GLU A 626 -20.49 9.41 27.95
CA GLU A 626 -21.80 9.96 27.59
C GLU A 626 -22.78 8.84 27.23
N PHE A 627 -22.35 7.80 26.51
CA PHE A 627 -23.15 6.61 26.21
C PHE A 627 -23.67 5.95 27.49
N ASN A 628 -22.78 5.67 28.44
CA ASN A 628 -23.14 5.04 29.72
C ASN A 628 -24.06 5.94 30.54
N LYS A 629 -23.83 7.25 30.52
CA LYS A 629 -24.71 8.23 31.19
C LYS A 629 -26.11 8.23 30.59
N VAL A 630 -26.22 8.35 29.26
CA VAL A 630 -27.52 8.32 28.55
C VAL A 630 -28.24 7.01 28.84
N LEU A 631 -27.53 5.88 28.81
CA LEU A 631 -28.11 4.58 29.12
C LEU A 631 -28.65 4.55 30.55
N HIS A 632 -27.87 5.02 31.54
CA HIS A 632 -28.29 5.07 32.94
C HIS A 632 -29.48 6.01 33.16
N ASP A 633 -29.47 7.21 32.57
CA ASP A 633 -30.52 8.21 32.72
C ASP A 633 -31.85 7.72 32.11
N ASN A 634 -31.79 7.01 30.98
CA ASN A 634 -32.96 6.40 30.36
C ASN A 634 -33.30 5.04 30.95
N SER A 635 -32.38 4.44 31.74
CA SER A 635 -32.60 3.12 32.32
C SER A 635 -33.72 3.07 33.37
N GLN A 636 -34.03 4.22 33.98
CA GLN A 636 -35.08 4.35 34.99
C GLN A 636 -36.49 4.25 34.42
N HIS A 637 -36.65 4.36 33.09
CA HIS A 637 -37.90 4.17 32.38
C HIS A 637 -38.06 2.75 31.79
N LEU A 638 -37.08 1.86 32.01
CA LEU A 638 -37.07 0.53 31.42
C LEU A 638 -38.01 -0.41 32.16
N SER A 639 -38.71 -1.24 31.38
CA SER A 639 -39.62 -2.28 31.86
C SER A 639 -38.92 -3.40 32.65
N LEU A 640 -37.59 -3.40 32.70
CA LEU A 640 -36.78 -4.34 33.48
C LEU A 640 -36.65 -3.89 34.94
N LYS A 641 -37.78 -3.76 35.65
CA LYS A 641 -37.76 -3.46 37.09
C LYS A 641 -37.54 -4.67 37.98
N GLU A 642 -37.58 -5.89 37.45
CA GLU A 642 -37.50 -7.11 38.26
C GLU A 642 -36.74 -8.20 37.49
N GLU A 643 -35.41 -8.17 37.54
CA GLU A 643 -34.52 -9.35 37.64
C GLU A 643 -33.06 -8.88 37.49
N SER A 644 -32.46 -8.47 38.62
CA SER A 644 -31.01 -8.24 38.65
C SER A 644 -30.30 -9.60 38.56
N ILE A 645 -29.92 -10.02 37.36
CA ILE A 645 -29.10 -11.24 37.17
C ILE A 645 -27.65 -11.01 37.63
N PHE A 646 -27.23 -9.76 37.90
CA PHE A 646 -25.91 -9.45 38.45
C PHE A 646 -25.95 -8.31 39.48
N LYS A 647 -26.11 -8.64 40.76
CA LYS A 647 -25.75 -7.75 41.88
C LYS A 647 -24.30 -8.03 42.30
N PHE A 648 -23.38 -7.17 41.89
CA PHE A 648 -22.10 -7.04 42.60
C PHE A 648 -22.30 -6.11 43.80
N GLY A 649 -21.79 -6.53 44.96
CA GLY A 649 -22.09 -5.97 46.27
C GLY A 649 -21.93 -4.45 46.35
N ASP A 650 -23.01 -3.80 46.78
CA ASP A 650 -23.07 -2.37 47.05
C ASP A 650 -22.34 -2.09 48.37
N GLY A 651 -21.05 -1.76 48.27
CA GLY A 651 -20.19 -1.44 49.40
C GLY A 651 -20.43 -0.01 49.88
N THR A 652 -21.53 0.21 50.58
CA THR A 652 -21.77 1.43 51.35
C THR A 652 -21.22 1.27 52.77
N THR A 653 -19.95 1.61 52.95
CA THR A 653 -19.47 2.07 54.26
C THR A 653 -18.49 3.22 54.05
N ASP A 654 -18.88 4.38 54.56
CA ASP A 654 -18.04 5.53 54.82
C ASP A 654 -16.77 5.10 55.57
N ASP A 655 -15.60 5.29 54.96
CA ASP A 655 -14.40 5.63 55.71
C ASP A 655 -13.33 6.26 54.81
N GLU A 656 -12.90 7.44 55.21
CA GLU A 656 -11.92 8.26 54.51
C GLU A 656 -10.51 7.64 54.57
N ARG A 657 -9.81 7.68 53.42
CA ARG A 657 -8.34 7.66 53.28
C ARG A 657 -7.57 6.48 53.90
N ARG A 658 -7.28 5.47 53.07
CA ARG A 658 -5.93 4.88 52.89
C ARG A 658 -5.94 3.94 51.68
N GLY A 659 -4.89 3.97 50.87
CA GLY A 659 -4.78 3.15 49.66
C GLY A 659 -4.88 1.67 49.98
N SER A 660 -5.90 1.02 49.41
CA SER A 660 -6.16 -0.41 49.52
C SER A 660 -5.08 -1.20 48.81
N SER A 661 -4.39 -2.07 49.56
CA SER A 661 -3.35 -2.95 49.04
C SER A 661 -3.97 -4.21 48.41
N LEU A 662 -3.24 -4.89 47.53
CA LEU A 662 -3.63 -6.18 46.93
C LEU A 662 -3.96 -7.26 47.99
N LEU A 663 -3.47 -7.10 49.22
CA LEU A 663 -3.74 -7.96 50.36
C LEU A 663 -5.17 -7.78 50.90
N ASP A 664 -5.73 -6.57 50.82
CA ASP A 664 -7.10 -6.29 51.27
C ASP A 664 -8.12 -6.90 50.30
N PHE A 665 -7.79 -6.90 48.99
CA PHE A 665 -8.58 -7.57 47.95
C PHE A 665 -8.61 -9.09 48.12
N THR A 666 -7.46 -9.70 48.41
CA THR A 666 -7.36 -11.15 48.63
C THR A 666 -8.00 -11.60 49.95
N ALA A 667 -7.97 -10.76 50.99
CA ALA A 667 -8.70 -10.99 52.23
C ALA A 667 -10.23 -10.92 52.03
N GLY A 668 -10.70 -9.97 51.22
CA GLY A 668 -12.11 -9.86 50.83
C GLY A 668 -12.62 -11.09 50.07
N MET A 669 -11.87 -11.59 49.10
CA MET A 669 -12.24 -12.83 48.38
C MET A 669 -12.26 -14.06 49.29
N ARG A 670 -11.32 -14.18 50.24
CA ARG A 670 -11.29 -15.32 51.16
C ARG A 670 -12.48 -15.37 52.09
N LYS A 671 -12.97 -14.19 52.52
CA LYS A 671 -14.14 -14.04 53.39
C LYS A 671 -15.47 -14.25 52.65
N GLY A 672 -15.51 -14.03 51.34
CA GLY A 672 -16.67 -14.36 50.50
C GLY A 672 -16.74 -15.83 50.07
N LEU A 673 -15.62 -16.56 50.14
CA LEU A 673 -15.55 -17.99 49.82
C LEU A 673 -15.74 -18.91 51.05
N SER A 674 -15.60 -18.37 52.27
CA SER A 674 -15.95 -19.03 53.54
C SER A 674 -17.38 -18.68 53.94
#